data_AF-A0A396BDA2-F1
#
_entry.id   AF-A0A396BDA2-F1
#
_cell.length_a   1.000
_cell.length_b   1.000
_cell.length_c   1.000
_cell.angle_alpha   90.00
_cell.angle_beta   90.00
_cell.angle_gamma   90.00
#
_symmetry.space_group_name_H-M   'P 1'
#
loop_
_entity.id
_entity.type
_entity.pdbx_description
1 polymer ?
#
loop_
_entity_poly.entity_id
_entity_poly.type
_entity_poly.pdbx_seq_one_letter_code
_entity_poly.pdbx_strand_id
1 'polypeptide(L)'
;MKNLFLFLFLLVVFTSKAQDNRVSGLNSRQFTKYWKVESESPDYKVTFQGDTAEIVSPKGLTLWRKEKMSGKVTIEYDACVVVESDGDRLSDLNCFWMASDPQYPDNLWKREKWRSGIFLNCYSLQLYYLGYGGNHNSTTRFRRYDGDESGITNPKARPAILKEYTDAGHLLKPNHWYHIKITNENNRVSYYIDGERLVDFRDAEPLREGWFGFRTTLSRTRITNFSYECSSQEAAAVPLQWIGETPRQDKAVSFGVPFDKGEVFPENKLRLSAESGEDIPIDTWTLAYWPDGSVKWGGIAGVIPAGTEKLTLEKAVKKSKAKSKLPDTDKKKSVSVTETSQGIHISTGVISAYIPRQGEFLIDSLLYKGVKVGEKARLICHTQSEPVLESTSQVSFTNYIGELKSVTVERAGSVRALVKLEGVHKSPKGREWLPFVVRLYFYGGSEQVKMVHSFVYDGDQNKDFIRALGVRFDVPMREALYNRHVAFSCADGGVWSEPVQPLVGRRILTLGKTGNGESSLQQQQMEGKRIPPYEAFDEKNRALLDHWASWDSYRLSQLTADAFSIRKRANDNNPWIGTFSGTRSEGYAFAGDITGGMGLELHDFWQSYPSSIEISDAKTPVAALTAWIWSPDAEPMDLRHYDNVAHDLNASYEDVQEGMSTPYGIARTTTLTLIPQGGYSGKKAFAEQAKQLAGPGVLMPVPDYLHAKQAFGVWSLPDRSTPFRARVEDRLDAYISFYQKAIEQNKWYGFWNYGDVMHAYDPVRHTWRYDIGGFAWDNTELASNMWLWYNFLRTGRADIWRMAEAMTRHTAEVDVYHIGPNAGLGSRHNVSHWGCGAKEARISQAAWNRFYYYLTTDDRCGDLMTEVKDADQKLYTLDPMRLAQPRSQYPCTAPARLRIGPDWLAYAGNWMTEWERTGNTVYRDKIIAGMKSIVALPNRIFTGPLALGYDPATGIITSECDPKLESTNHLMTIMGGFEVMNEMIRMVDYPEWNEAWLDLAARYKQKAWELRKNRFRISRLLGYAAYHTRNAKMAEEAWTDLFSRLEHTPAPPFRIETVLPPEVPAPLDECTSISTNDAALWSLDAIYMQEVIPVDGMR
;
A
#
# COMPACT_ATOMS: atom_id res chain seq x y z
N MET A 1 28.01 -43.51 -39.49
CA MET A 1 28.68 -42.55 -40.40
C MET A 1 27.74 -41.38 -40.65
N LYS A 2 28.28 -40.15 -40.54
CA LYS A 2 27.69 -38.83 -40.84
C LYS A 2 26.86 -38.13 -39.74
N ASN A 3 27.63 -37.52 -38.84
CA ASN A 3 27.50 -36.20 -38.21
C ASN A 3 26.26 -35.35 -38.59
N LEU A 4 25.50 -34.94 -37.57
CA LEU A 4 24.72 -33.70 -37.61
C LEU A 4 24.93 -32.93 -36.30
N PHE A 5 25.38 -31.69 -36.44
CA PHE A 5 25.81 -30.77 -35.38
C PHE A 5 24.65 -30.34 -34.48
N LEU A 6 24.88 -30.44 -33.17
CA LEU A 6 24.06 -29.83 -32.13
C LEU A 6 24.44 -28.33 -32.03
N PHE A 7 23.57 -27.43 -32.48
CA PHE A 7 23.76 -25.99 -32.24
C PHE A 7 23.26 -25.66 -30.81
N LEU A 8 24.21 -25.55 -29.89
CA LEU A 8 24.01 -25.00 -28.56
C LEU A 8 23.81 -23.48 -28.72
N PHE A 9 22.60 -22.97 -28.51
CA PHE A 9 22.36 -21.53 -28.36
C PHE A 9 22.97 -21.09 -27.02
N LEU A 10 24.24 -20.68 -27.04
CA LEU A 10 24.85 -19.90 -25.96
C LEU A 10 24.21 -18.50 -26.02
N LEU A 11 23.21 -18.27 -25.16
CA LEU A 11 22.81 -16.93 -24.76
C LEU A 11 24.00 -16.28 -24.05
N VAL A 12 24.81 -15.55 -24.81
CA VAL A 12 25.79 -14.62 -24.25
C VAL A 12 24.99 -13.48 -23.63
N VAL A 13 24.81 -13.55 -22.31
CA VAL A 13 24.36 -12.41 -21.51
C VAL A 13 25.47 -11.35 -21.63
N PHE A 14 25.27 -10.37 -22.52
CA PHE A 14 26.07 -9.15 -22.50
C PHE A 14 25.75 -8.41 -21.21
N THR A 15 26.59 -8.56 -20.20
CA THR A 15 26.64 -7.58 -19.11
C THR A 15 27.19 -6.28 -19.71
N SER A 16 26.30 -5.37 -20.12
CA SER A 16 26.66 -4.00 -20.49
C SER A 16 27.21 -3.33 -19.24
N LYS A 17 28.52 -3.09 -19.19
CA LYS A 17 29.11 -2.22 -18.16
C LYS A 17 28.56 -0.80 -18.36
N ALA A 18 28.33 -0.07 -17.26
CA ALA A 18 28.05 1.36 -17.31
C ALA A 18 29.11 2.07 -18.19
N GLN A 19 28.65 2.93 -19.08
CA GLN A 19 29.48 3.70 -19.99
C GLN A 19 29.51 5.14 -19.48
N ASP A 20 30.49 5.44 -18.64
CA ASP A 20 30.83 6.81 -18.21
C ASP A 20 31.98 7.30 -19.10
N ASN A 21 31.69 8.27 -19.98
CA ASN A 21 32.72 8.84 -20.85
C ASN A 21 32.81 10.36 -20.67
N ARG A 22 33.66 10.75 -19.72
CA ARG A 22 34.05 12.15 -19.50
C ARG A 22 34.98 12.71 -20.59
N VAL A 23 35.40 11.90 -21.56
CA VAL A 23 36.24 12.37 -22.69
C VAL A 23 35.35 12.97 -23.77
N SER A 24 35.20 14.30 -23.72
CA SER A 24 34.54 15.12 -24.73
C SER A 24 35.00 14.80 -26.15
N GLY A 25 36.32 14.74 -26.38
CA GLY A 25 36.89 14.50 -27.71
C GLY A 25 36.77 15.69 -28.67
N LEU A 26 36.31 16.86 -28.20
CA LEU A 26 36.22 18.11 -28.96
C LEU A 26 37.60 18.82 -29.05
N ASN A 27 38.65 18.08 -29.42
CA ASN A 27 39.98 18.62 -29.67
C ASN A 27 40.59 18.01 -30.93
N SER A 28 41.55 18.70 -31.53
CA SER A 28 42.15 18.31 -32.81
C SER A 28 42.75 16.90 -32.82
N ARG A 29 43.23 16.40 -31.68
CA ARG A 29 43.86 15.08 -31.58
C ARG A 29 42.87 13.93 -31.54
N GLN A 30 41.68 14.15 -30.96
CA GLN A 30 40.72 13.08 -30.65
C GLN A 30 39.42 13.19 -31.43
N PHE A 31 39.17 14.31 -32.11
CA PHE A 31 37.90 14.58 -32.79
C PHE A 31 37.45 13.47 -33.73
N THR A 32 38.30 13.03 -34.66
CA THR A 32 37.94 11.99 -35.64
C THR A 32 37.72 10.61 -35.01
N LYS A 33 38.23 10.36 -33.81
CA LYS A 33 37.97 9.11 -33.07
C LYS A 33 36.53 9.08 -32.56
N TYR A 34 36.03 10.19 -32.05
CA TYR A 34 34.80 10.25 -31.25
C TYR A 34 33.62 10.88 -31.98
N TRP A 35 33.89 11.74 -32.95
CA TRP A 35 32.89 12.54 -33.63
C TRP A 35 32.92 12.32 -35.14
N LYS A 36 31.76 12.46 -35.77
CA LYS A 36 31.59 12.38 -37.22
C LYS A 36 30.75 13.55 -37.71
N VAL A 37 31.23 14.24 -38.74
CA VAL A 37 30.49 15.33 -39.37
C VAL A 37 29.67 14.78 -40.54
N GLU A 38 28.40 15.12 -40.57
CA GLU A 38 27.49 14.92 -41.69
C GLU A 38 27.00 16.31 -42.15
N SER A 39 27.48 16.80 -43.31
CA SER A 39 27.27 18.19 -43.76
C SER A 39 26.73 18.26 -45.18
N GLU A 40 25.78 19.19 -45.40
CA GLU A 40 25.19 19.49 -46.70
C GLU A 40 26.12 20.33 -47.58
N SER A 41 26.99 21.13 -46.96
CA SER A 41 28.01 21.90 -47.68
C SER A 41 29.39 21.29 -47.44
N PRO A 42 30.23 21.12 -48.48
CA PRO A 42 31.64 20.78 -48.30
C PRO A 42 32.45 21.91 -47.66
N ASP A 43 31.92 23.14 -47.62
CA ASP A 43 32.61 24.34 -47.13
C ASP A 43 32.53 24.54 -45.60
N TYR A 44 32.00 23.54 -44.87
CA TYR A 44 31.99 23.59 -43.41
C TYR A 44 33.41 23.63 -42.85
N LYS A 45 33.59 24.29 -41.70
CA LYS A 45 34.88 24.31 -40.99
C LYS A 45 34.68 23.87 -39.56
N VAL A 46 35.61 23.03 -39.08
CA VAL A 46 35.74 22.70 -37.66
C VAL A 46 37.15 23.10 -37.24
N THR A 47 37.24 24.05 -36.32
CA THR A 47 38.49 24.50 -35.71
C THR A 47 38.45 24.24 -34.21
N PHE A 48 39.61 24.23 -33.56
CA PHE A 48 39.71 23.88 -32.14
C PHE A 48 40.50 24.94 -31.38
N GLN A 49 39.99 25.33 -30.21
CA GLN A 49 40.69 26.11 -29.21
C GLN A 49 40.71 25.30 -27.91
N GLY A 50 41.82 24.61 -27.64
CA GLY A 50 41.89 23.67 -26.52
C GLY A 50 40.93 22.48 -26.70
N ASP A 51 39.96 22.37 -25.81
CA ASP A 51 38.87 21.39 -25.77
C ASP A 51 37.53 21.92 -26.33
N THR A 52 37.55 23.14 -26.87
CA THR A 52 36.39 23.76 -27.51
C THR A 52 36.47 23.56 -29.02
N ALA A 53 35.41 23.00 -29.61
CA ALA A 53 35.23 22.92 -31.06
C ALA A 53 34.41 24.11 -31.54
N GLU A 54 34.93 24.85 -32.52
CA GLU A 54 34.18 25.89 -33.24
C GLU A 54 33.80 25.36 -34.62
N ILE A 55 32.50 25.40 -34.93
CA ILE A 55 31.90 24.86 -36.14
C ILE A 55 31.29 26.01 -36.93
N VAL A 56 31.74 26.21 -38.16
CA VAL A 56 31.12 27.11 -39.13
C VAL A 56 30.37 26.27 -40.14
N SER A 57 29.04 26.42 -40.19
CA SER A 57 28.19 25.63 -41.09
C SER A 57 27.39 26.52 -42.05
N PRO A 58 27.79 26.62 -43.33
CA PRO A 58 27.06 27.40 -44.34
C PRO A 58 25.69 26.80 -44.73
N LYS A 59 25.46 25.51 -44.45
CA LYS A 59 24.20 24.80 -44.72
C LYS A 59 23.86 23.87 -43.55
N GLY A 60 23.00 22.86 -43.73
CA GLY A 60 22.72 21.89 -42.68
C GLY A 60 23.93 21.04 -42.29
N LEU A 61 24.20 20.89 -41.00
CA LEU A 61 25.26 20.05 -40.46
C LEU A 61 24.81 19.36 -39.18
N THR A 62 25.10 18.06 -39.08
CA THR A 62 25.00 17.28 -37.83
C THR A 62 26.37 16.76 -37.44
N LEU A 63 26.80 17.08 -36.22
CA LEU A 63 27.99 16.54 -35.58
C LEU A 63 27.56 15.38 -34.67
N TRP A 64 27.74 14.15 -35.16
CA TRP A 64 27.33 12.93 -34.47
C TRP A 64 28.40 12.42 -33.52
N ARG A 65 28.00 12.06 -32.30
CA ARG A 65 28.79 11.22 -31.41
C ARG A 65 28.79 9.79 -31.94
N LYS A 66 29.96 9.15 -32.04
CA LYS A 66 30.04 7.81 -32.65
C LYS A 66 29.54 6.68 -31.75
N GLU A 67 29.65 6.86 -30.43
CA GLU A 67 29.11 5.90 -29.47
C GLU A 67 27.58 5.92 -29.44
N LYS A 68 26.97 4.73 -29.44
CA LYS A 68 25.55 4.52 -29.17
C LYS A 68 25.34 4.58 -27.67
N MET A 69 24.32 5.30 -27.23
CA MET A 69 23.90 5.43 -25.84
C MET A 69 22.71 4.48 -25.59
N SER A 70 22.62 3.90 -24.40
CA SER A 70 21.55 2.96 -24.05
C SER A 70 21.27 2.97 -22.54
N GLY A 71 20.03 2.71 -22.14
CA GLY A 71 19.64 2.66 -20.73
C GLY A 71 19.23 4.02 -20.18
N LYS A 72 19.58 4.31 -18.92
CA LYS A 72 19.41 5.65 -18.36
C LYS A 72 20.56 6.53 -18.84
N VAL A 73 20.23 7.63 -19.51
CA VAL A 73 21.23 8.47 -20.18
C VAL A 73 21.12 9.90 -19.71
N THR A 74 22.24 10.45 -19.26
CA THR A 74 22.43 11.88 -19.01
C THR A 74 23.47 12.42 -20.00
N ILE A 75 23.15 13.52 -20.69
CA ILE A 75 24.06 14.20 -21.63
C ILE A 75 24.20 15.64 -21.18
N GLU A 76 25.43 16.12 -21.02
CA GLU A 76 25.72 17.50 -20.61
C GLU A 76 26.77 18.13 -21.55
N TYR A 77 26.57 19.39 -21.92
CA TYR A 77 27.55 20.15 -22.72
C TYR A 77 27.28 21.65 -22.64
N ASP A 78 28.32 22.45 -22.93
CA ASP A 78 28.17 23.90 -23.08
C ASP A 78 28.23 24.28 -24.56
N ALA A 79 27.36 25.19 -25.00
CA ALA A 79 27.34 25.67 -26.37
C ALA A 79 27.06 27.17 -26.48
N CYS A 80 27.68 27.81 -27.46
CA CYS A 80 27.54 29.24 -27.74
C CYS A 80 27.38 29.49 -29.23
N VAL A 81 26.32 30.22 -29.61
CA VAL A 81 26.12 30.70 -30.99
C VAL A 81 26.82 32.05 -31.14
N VAL A 82 27.85 32.08 -31.98
CA VAL A 82 28.76 33.21 -32.15
C VAL A 82 28.18 34.18 -33.17
N VAL A 83 28.17 35.46 -32.80
CA VAL A 83 27.83 36.59 -33.65
C VAL A 83 28.89 37.66 -33.43
N GLU A 84 30.00 37.52 -34.14
CA GLU A 84 31.21 38.38 -34.00
C GLU A 84 31.64 38.98 -35.35
N SER A 85 31.07 38.52 -36.48
CA SER A 85 31.48 38.94 -37.83
C SER A 85 30.29 39.07 -38.79
N ASP A 86 30.44 39.89 -39.84
CA ASP A 86 29.46 40.03 -40.91
C ASP A 86 29.23 38.67 -41.59
N GLY A 87 27.98 38.21 -41.59
CA GLY A 87 27.57 36.89 -42.08
C GLY A 87 27.28 35.86 -40.99
N ASP A 88 27.64 36.12 -39.73
CA ASP A 88 27.19 35.30 -38.60
C ASP A 88 25.68 35.48 -38.38
N ARG A 89 24.99 34.37 -38.07
CA ARG A 89 23.54 34.35 -37.86
C ARG A 89 23.22 33.68 -36.54
N LEU A 90 22.46 34.39 -35.71
CA LEU A 90 21.93 33.86 -34.46
C LEU A 90 20.75 32.93 -34.76
N SER A 91 20.99 31.62 -34.89
CA SER A 91 19.92 30.62 -34.99
C SER A 91 20.44 29.18 -34.83
N ASP A 92 19.51 28.25 -34.58
CA ASP A 92 19.67 26.81 -34.79
C ASP A 92 20.73 26.15 -33.89
N LEU A 93 20.58 26.33 -32.57
CA LEU A 93 21.24 25.50 -31.56
C LEU A 93 20.38 24.26 -31.32
N ASN A 94 20.52 23.26 -32.19
CA ASN A 94 19.65 22.09 -32.17
C ASN A 94 20.40 20.83 -31.72
N CYS A 95 19.69 19.84 -31.22
CA CYS A 95 20.26 18.53 -30.92
C CYS A 95 19.29 17.40 -31.23
N PHE A 96 19.87 16.22 -31.46
CA PHE A 96 19.22 14.94 -31.58
C PHE A 96 19.77 14.00 -30.50
N TRP A 97 18.91 13.22 -29.86
CA TRP A 97 19.35 12.13 -28.98
C TRP A 97 18.43 10.93 -29.12
N MET A 98 18.93 9.77 -28.67
CA MET A 98 18.34 8.45 -28.95
C MET A 98 18.05 8.24 -30.44
N ALA A 99 18.88 8.83 -31.31
CA ALA A 99 18.65 8.75 -32.74
C ALA A 99 18.95 7.36 -33.25
N SER A 100 18.08 6.84 -34.11
CA SER A 100 18.25 5.57 -34.82
C SER A 100 17.61 5.68 -36.19
N ASP A 101 18.06 4.83 -37.11
CA ASP A 101 17.50 4.74 -38.45
C ASP A 101 16.59 3.50 -38.50
N PRO A 102 15.26 3.62 -38.64
CA PRO A 102 14.36 2.47 -38.63
C PRO A 102 14.68 1.41 -39.71
N GLN A 103 15.30 1.80 -40.82
CA GLN A 103 15.73 0.85 -41.85
C GLN A 103 17.04 0.13 -41.48
N TYR A 104 17.85 0.75 -40.62
CA TYR A 104 19.15 0.25 -40.18
C TYR A 104 19.36 0.54 -38.68
N PRO A 105 18.56 -0.08 -37.79
CA PRO A 105 18.48 0.31 -36.37
C PRO A 105 19.82 0.19 -35.64
N ASP A 106 20.68 -0.75 -36.06
CA ASP A 106 22.00 -0.98 -35.47
C ASP A 106 23.13 -0.20 -36.13
N ASN A 107 22.87 0.56 -37.20
CA ASN A 107 23.91 1.24 -37.96
C ASN A 107 23.42 2.56 -38.58
N LEU A 108 23.46 3.63 -37.78
CA LEU A 108 23.12 4.99 -38.21
C LEU A 108 23.91 5.44 -39.45
N TRP A 109 25.13 4.95 -39.66
CA TRP A 109 26.04 5.39 -40.72
C TRP A 109 25.65 4.89 -42.11
N LYS A 110 24.78 3.87 -42.21
CA LYS A 110 24.46 3.22 -43.49
C LYS A 110 23.92 4.19 -44.53
N ARG A 111 23.10 5.16 -44.11
CA ARG A 111 22.48 6.19 -44.97
C ARG A 111 23.10 7.57 -44.83
N GLU A 112 24.28 7.71 -44.23
CA GLU A 112 24.89 9.02 -43.96
C GLU A 112 25.16 9.86 -45.22
N LYS A 113 25.56 9.21 -46.33
CA LYS A 113 25.83 9.91 -47.60
C LYS A 113 24.55 10.44 -48.25
N TRP A 114 23.42 9.77 -48.01
CA TRP A 114 22.13 10.18 -48.52
C TRP A 114 21.50 11.25 -47.63
N ARG A 115 21.59 11.11 -46.31
CA ARG A 115 21.14 12.15 -45.38
C ARG A 115 21.97 13.42 -45.54
N SER A 116 23.30 13.29 -45.67
CA SER A 116 24.24 14.36 -46.02
C SER A 116 24.04 15.67 -45.24
N GLY A 117 23.62 15.63 -43.97
CA GLY A 117 23.35 16.83 -43.17
C GLY A 117 22.08 17.62 -43.55
N ILE A 118 21.34 17.19 -44.57
CA ILE A 118 20.09 17.81 -45.04
C ILE A 118 19.02 17.63 -43.97
N PHE A 119 18.47 18.74 -43.46
CA PHE A 119 17.51 18.71 -42.36
C PHE A 119 16.26 17.88 -42.66
N LEU A 120 15.73 18.00 -43.89
CA LEU A 120 14.54 17.25 -44.31
C LEU A 120 14.76 15.74 -44.23
N ASN A 121 15.94 15.25 -44.61
CA ASN A 121 16.24 13.81 -44.59
C ASN A 121 16.31 13.27 -43.15
N CYS A 122 16.50 14.11 -42.13
CA CYS A 122 16.47 13.69 -40.74
C CYS A 122 15.07 13.27 -40.26
N TYR A 123 13.99 13.58 -40.98
CA TYR A 123 12.64 13.05 -40.65
C TYR A 123 12.54 11.53 -40.81
N SER A 124 13.44 10.91 -41.59
CA SER A 124 13.54 9.45 -41.69
C SER A 124 14.13 8.78 -40.45
N LEU A 125 14.61 9.53 -39.45
CA LEU A 125 15.17 9.00 -38.22
C LEU A 125 14.12 8.92 -37.12
N GLN A 126 14.25 7.93 -36.25
CA GLN A 126 13.55 7.86 -34.97
C GLN A 126 14.45 8.49 -33.91
N LEU A 127 14.01 9.58 -33.28
CA LEU A 127 14.84 10.37 -32.35
C LEU A 127 13.99 11.31 -31.48
N TYR A 128 14.61 11.86 -30.44
CA TYR A 128 14.13 13.08 -29.80
C TYR A 128 14.89 14.29 -30.34
N TYR A 129 14.18 15.40 -30.55
CA TYR A 129 14.73 16.62 -31.13
C TYR A 129 14.32 17.83 -30.31
N LEU A 130 15.31 18.66 -29.98
CA LEU A 130 15.07 20.04 -29.55
C LEU A 130 15.79 20.99 -30.52
N GLY A 131 15.05 21.95 -31.04
CA GLY A 131 15.63 23.11 -31.69
C GLY A 131 15.49 24.36 -30.83
N TYR A 132 16.61 24.92 -30.36
CA TYR A 132 16.63 26.14 -29.54
C TYR A 132 17.02 27.34 -30.41
N GLY A 133 16.13 28.35 -30.50
CA GLY A 133 16.31 29.49 -31.40
C GLY A 133 16.30 29.13 -32.89
N GLY A 134 15.42 28.21 -33.30
CA GLY A 134 15.17 27.89 -34.71
C GLY A 134 14.39 28.99 -35.44
N ASN A 135 14.24 28.84 -36.76
CA ASN A 135 13.49 29.77 -37.64
C ASN A 135 13.96 31.24 -37.53
N HIS A 136 15.26 31.49 -37.67
CA HIS A 136 15.86 32.81 -37.45
C HIS A 136 15.64 33.31 -36.02
N ASN A 137 15.85 32.41 -35.05
CA ASN A 137 15.70 32.67 -33.62
C ASN A 137 14.32 33.21 -33.23
N SER A 138 13.25 32.65 -33.80
CA SER A 138 11.87 33.00 -33.46
C SER A 138 11.14 31.92 -32.67
N THR A 139 11.66 30.69 -32.63
CA THR A 139 11.00 29.58 -31.95
C THR A 139 11.98 28.63 -31.28
N THR A 140 11.61 28.09 -30.13
CA THR A 140 12.22 26.90 -29.53
C THR A 140 11.20 25.77 -29.52
N ARG A 141 11.55 24.58 -30.06
CA ARG A 141 10.60 23.49 -30.32
C ARG A 141 11.14 22.12 -29.94
N PHE A 142 10.35 21.35 -29.22
CA PHE A 142 10.59 19.93 -28.92
C PHE A 142 9.69 19.02 -29.77
N ARG A 143 10.25 17.90 -30.27
CA ARG A 143 9.55 16.88 -31.07
C ARG A 143 10.09 15.48 -30.78
N ARG A 144 9.22 14.47 -30.89
CA ARG A 144 9.59 13.04 -30.97
C ARG A 144 9.38 12.57 -32.41
N TYR A 145 10.45 12.15 -33.07
CA TYR A 145 10.40 11.68 -34.44
C TYR A 145 10.12 10.18 -34.45
N ASP A 146 9.16 9.77 -35.29
CA ASP A 146 8.71 8.38 -35.40
C ASP A 146 9.46 7.61 -36.49
N GLY A 147 10.35 8.29 -37.23
CA GLY A 147 11.08 7.69 -38.36
C GLY A 147 10.25 7.52 -39.64
N ASP A 148 9.11 8.20 -39.76
CA ASP A 148 8.29 8.20 -40.97
C ASP A 148 8.96 9.00 -42.10
N GLU A 149 9.56 8.26 -43.04
CA GLU A 149 10.25 8.81 -44.21
C GLU A 149 9.33 9.64 -45.12
N SER A 150 8.01 9.44 -45.08
CA SER A 150 7.08 10.26 -45.85
C SER A 150 7.10 11.73 -45.41
N GLY A 151 7.52 12.03 -44.18
CA GLY A 151 7.70 13.39 -43.65
C GLY A 151 8.69 14.26 -44.43
N ILE A 152 9.57 13.63 -45.24
CA ILE A 152 10.51 14.33 -46.13
C ILE A 152 9.74 15.10 -47.21
N THR A 153 8.75 14.47 -47.84
CA THR A 153 8.00 15.01 -48.98
C THR A 153 6.62 15.53 -48.60
N ASN A 154 6.03 15.00 -47.52
CA ASN A 154 4.71 15.36 -47.03
C ASN A 154 4.81 16.08 -45.68
N PRO A 155 4.60 17.42 -45.64
CA PRO A 155 4.61 18.16 -44.38
C PRO A 155 3.61 17.68 -43.32
N LYS A 156 2.49 17.06 -43.73
CA LYS A 156 1.49 16.51 -42.78
C LYS A 156 1.95 15.25 -42.06
N ALA A 157 2.93 14.53 -42.63
CA ALA A 157 3.53 13.36 -42.01
C ALA A 157 4.73 13.71 -41.12
N ARG A 158 5.06 15.00 -40.96
CA ARG A 158 6.13 15.43 -40.07
C ARG A 158 5.68 15.31 -38.62
N PRO A 159 6.60 14.96 -37.70
CA PRO A 159 6.30 14.84 -36.28
C PRO A 159 5.66 16.10 -35.70
N ALA A 160 4.64 15.95 -34.84
CA ALA A 160 3.98 17.07 -34.20
C ALA A 160 4.95 17.87 -33.30
N ILE A 161 4.64 19.16 -33.09
CA ILE A 161 5.32 19.97 -32.08
C ILE A 161 4.73 19.60 -30.71
N LEU A 162 5.57 19.08 -29.82
CA LEU A 162 5.15 18.65 -28.48
C LEU A 162 5.28 19.78 -27.45
N LYS A 163 6.26 20.67 -27.64
CA LYS A 163 6.45 21.89 -26.85
C LYS A 163 6.97 23.01 -27.75
N GLU A 164 6.48 24.23 -27.56
CA GLU A 164 6.90 25.43 -28.28
C GLU A 164 7.03 26.62 -27.35
N TYR A 165 8.10 27.39 -27.54
CA TYR A 165 8.30 28.70 -26.96
C TYR A 165 8.57 29.73 -28.06
N THR A 166 8.01 30.93 -27.89
CA THR A 166 8.16 32.06 -28.82
C THR A 166 8.54 33.36 -28.09
N ASP A 167 8.62 33.33 -26.77
CA ASP A 167 9.02 34.49 -25.97
C ASP A 167 10.54 34.66 -25.95
N ALA A 168 10.99 35.90 -25.73
CA ALA A 168 12.41 36.25 -25.77
C ALA A 168 13.27 35.53 -24.72
N GLY A 169 12.68 35.05 -23.61
CA GLY A 169 13.40 34.33 -22.56
C GLY A 169 13.93 32.98 -23.03
N HIS A 170 13.20 32.31 -23.92
CA HIS A 170 13.48 30.97 -24.43
C HIS A 170 14.09 30.97 -25.84
N LEU A 171 14.69 32.09 -26.24
CA LEU A 171 15.38 32.26 -27.52
C LEU A 171 16.90 32.45 -27.28
N LEU A 172 17.67 32.32 -28.36
CA LEU A 172 19.12 32.50 -28.31
C LEU A 172 19.48 33.95 -28.03
N LYS A 173 20.53 34.13 -27.24
CA LYS A 173 21.25 35.37 -27.02
C LYS A 173 22.59 35.27 -27.75
N PRO A 174 23.00 36.32 -28.49
CA PRO A 174 24.27 36.29 -29.21
C PRO A 174 25.44 36.16 -28.22
N ASN A 175 26.39 35.29 -28.54
CA ASN A 175 27.62 35.10 -27.76
C ASN A 175 27.41 34.64 -26.29
N HIS A 176 26.24 34.08 -25.98
CA HIS A 176 25.95 33.51 -24.66
C HIS A 176 26.32 32.03 -24.62
N TRP A 177 27.02 31.61 -23.57
CA TRP A 177 27.28 30.20 -23.29
C TRP A 177 26.12 29.60 -22.52
N TYR A 178 25.43 28.68 -23.18
CA TYR A 178 24.37 27.89 -22.59
C TYR A 178 24.93 26.59 -22.03
N HIS A 179 24.51 26.23 -20.82
CA HIS A 179 24.73 24.90 -20.26
C HIS A 179 23.51 24.01 -20.54
N ILE A 180 23.69 22.94 -21.30
CA ILE A 180 22.62 22.01 -21.67
C ILE A 180 22.76 20.74 -20.84
N LYS A 181 21.64 20.27 -20.27
CA LYS A 181 21.52 18.94 -19.67
C LYS A 181 20.29 18.21 -20.21
N ILE A 182 20.49 16.97 -20.67
CA ILE A 182 19.42 16.11 -21.20
C ILE A 182 19.41 14.84 -20.36
N THR A 183 18.23 14.41 -19.91
CA THR A 183 18.04 13.11 -19.25
C THR A 183 17.00 12.27 -19.99
N ASN A 184 17.28 10.98 -20.11
CA ASN A 184 16.36 9.97 -20.62
C ASN A 184 16.33 8.81 -19.62
N GLU A 185 15.27 8.74 -18.82
CA GLU A 185 15.12 7.78 -17.73
C GLU A 185 13.78 7.07 -17.81
N ASN A 186 13.80 5.76 -18.03
CA ASN A 186 12.61 4.93 -18.24
C ASN A 186 11.75 5.45 -19.41
N ASN A 187 10.62 6.07 -19.10
CA ASN A 187 9.72 6.72 -20.05
C ASN A 187 9.79 8.26 -20.03
N ARG A 188 10.67 8.85 -19.21
CA ARG A 188 10.81 10.29 -19.01
C ARG A 188 11.97 10.86 -19.81
N VAL A 189 11.69 11.93 -20.54
CA VAL A 189 12.65 12.72 -21.29
C VAL A 189 12.64 14.14 -20.75
N SER A 190 13.77 14.61 -20.22
CA SER A 190 13.90 15.99 -19.75
C SER A 190 15.02 16.73 -20.47
N TYR A 191 14.80 18.03 -20.71
CA TYR A 191 15.80 18.93 -21.27
C TYR A 191 15.89 20.18 -20.42
N TYR A 192 17.12 20.55 -20.05
CA TYR A 192 17.44 21.72 -19.26
C TYR A 192 18.40 22.64 -20.03
N ILE A 193 18.21 23.94 -19.90
CA ILE A 193 19.15 24.97 -20.37
C ILE A 193 19.41 25.96 -19.24
N ASP A 194 20.68 26.23 -18.92
CA ASP A 194 21.08 27.12 -17.80
C ASP A 194 20.40 26.78 -16.45
N GLY A 195 20.13 25.48 -16.24
CA GLY A 195 19.43 24.96 -15.05
C GLY A 195 17.90 25.01 -15.12
N GLU A 196 17.31 25.68 -16.11
CA GLU A 196 15.86 25.73 -16.32
C GLU A 196 15.37 24.50 -17.12
N ARG A 197 14.32 23.82 -16.64
CA ARG A 197 13.71 22.67 -17.34
C ARG A 197 12.73 23.13 -18.41
N LEU A 198 13.05 22.92 -19.69
CA LEU A 198 12.20 23.28 -20.83
C LEU A 198 11.28 22.15 -21.29
N VAL A 199 11.73 20.90 -21.12
CA VAL A 199 10.98 19.72 -21.52
C VAL A 199 10.91 18.76 -20.34
N ASP A 200 9.72 18.24 -20.10
CA ASP A 200 9.43 17.12 -19.21
C ASP A 200 8.38 16.25 -19.89
N PHE A 201 8.84 15.40 -20.80
CA PHE A 201 8.01 14.61 -21.70
C PHE A 201 7.98 13.15 -21.26
N ARG A 202 6.79 12.56 -21.31
CA ARG A 202 6.56 11.14 -21.01
C ARG A 202 6.20 10.45 -22.31
N ASP A 203 7.01 9.48 -22.73
CA ASP A 203 6.74 8.72 -23.95
C ASP A 203 6.11 7.37 -23.59
N ALA A 204 4.95 7.06 -24.17
CA ALA A 204 4.33 5.73 -24.06
C ALA A 204 5.18 4.64 -24.74
N GLU A 205 6.02 5.05 -25.69
CA GLU A 205 6.91 4.18 -26.47
C GLU A 205 8.33 4.76 -26.45
N PRO A 206 8.99 4.76 -25.29
CA PRO A 206 10.23 5.49 -25.10
C PRO A 206 11.38 4.91 -25.92
N LEU A 207 12.18 5.80 -26.51
CA LEU A 207 13.42 5.43 -27.17
C LEU A 207 14.48 5.09 -26.12
N ARG A 208 14.88 3.81 -26.03
CA ARG A 208 15.77 3.29 -24.97
C ARG A 208 17.26 3.29 -25.33
N GLU A 209 17.57 3.47 -26.61
CA GLU A 209 18.93 3.52 -27.12
C GLU A 209 19.01 4.32 -28.43
N GLY A 210 20.20 4.84 -28.73
CA GLY A 210 20.48 5.53 -29.98
C GLY A 210 21.69 6.46 -29.89
N TRP A 211 21.93 7.25 -30.93
CA TRP A 211 23.08 8.16 -31.01
C TRP A 211 22.70 9.60 -30.67
N PHE A 212 23.69 10.36 -30.19
CA PHE A 212 23.59 11.81 -29.98
C PHE A 212 24.17 12.58 -31.17
N GLY A 213 23.52 13.66 -31.57
CA GLY A 213 24.00 14.57 -32.62
C GLY A 213 23.73 16.03 -32.30
N PHE A 214 24.77 16.86 -32.36
CA PHE A 214 24.62 18.31 -32.38
C PHE A 214 24.22 18.75 -33.79
N ARG A 215 23.16 19.54 -33.93
CA ARG A 215 22.59 19.94 -35.24
C ARG A 215 22.59 21.45 -35.37
N THR A 216 23.06 21.97 -36.50
CA THR A 216 23.00 23.40 -36.78
C THR A 216 22.90 23.71 -38.28
N THR A 217 22.43 24.90 -38.64
CA THR A 217 22.39 25.36 -40.03
C THR A 217 22.65 26.85 -40.11
N LEU A 218 23.41 27.29 -41.13
CA LEU A 218 23.74 28.71 -41.33
C LEU A 218 24.14 29.37 -40.01
N SER A 219 25.13 28.80 -39.32
CA SER A 219 25.49 29.19 -37.95
C SER A 219 26.98 28.97 -37.69
N ARG A 220 27.51 29.78 -36.78
CA ARG A 220 28.83 29.61 -36.17
C ARG A 220 28.64 29.25 -34.71
N THR A 221 29.02 28.04 -34.30
CA THR A 221 28.76 27.53 -32.95
C THR A 221 30.03 27.03 -32.30
N ARG A 222 30.27 27.41 -31.04
CA ARG A 222 31.30 26.83 -30.18
C ARG A 222 30.65 25.81 -29.24
N ILE A 223 31.30 24.67 -29.05
CA ILE A 223 30.84 23.59 -28.14
C ILE A 223 32.03 23.15 -27.29
N THR A 224 31.82 23.01 -25.99
CA THR A 224 32.80 22.49 -25.05
C THR A 224 32.15 21.63 -23.97
N ASN A 225 32.95 21.04 -23.09
CA ASN A 225 32.52 20.29 -21.89
C ASN A 225 31.50 19.16 -22.16
N PHE A 226 31.49 18.59 -23.38
CA PHE A 226 30.60 17.47 -23.67
C PHE A 226 30.94 16.26 -22.81
N SER A 227 29.94 15.74 -22.10
CA SER A 227 30.00 14.49 -21.38
C SER A 227 28.67 13.76 -21.48
N TYR A 228 28.71 12.44 -21.30
CA TYR A 228 27.49 11.67 -21.12
C TYR A 228 27.77 10.49 -20.20
N GLU A 229 26.73 10.12 -19.48
CA GLU A 229 26.71 8.98 -18.58
C GLU A 229 25.57 8.06 -19.03
N CYS A 230 25.91 6.82 -19.36
CA CYS A 230 24.94 5.76 -19.54
C CYS A 230 25.08 4.80 -18.36
N SER A 231 24.06 4.72 -17.52
CA SER A 231 23.95 3.63 -16.57
C SER A 231 23.06 2.55 -17.19
N SER A 232 23.56 1.31 -17.18
CA SER A 232 22.64 0.17 -17.15
C SER A 232 21.70 0.39 -15.96
N GLN A 233 20.47 -0.12 -16.01
CA GLN A 233 19.69 -0.33 -14.78
C GLN A 233 20.58 -1.17 -13.84
N GLU A 234 21.31 -0.53 -12.93
CA GLU A 234 22.29 -1.22 -12.10
C GLU A 234 21.55 -2.24 -11.24
N ALA A 235 22.19 -3.38 -11.04
CA ALA A 235 21.64 -4.45 -10.25
C ALA A 235 21.36 -3.99 -8.81
N ALA A 236 20.07 -4.03 -8.47
CA ALA A 236 19.53 -4.66 -7.27
C ALA A 236 19.82 -4.05 -5.89
N ALA A 237 20.41 -2.86 -5.73
CA ALA A 237 20.40 -2.21 -4.42
C ALA A 237 18.99 -1.63 -4.15
N VAL A 238 18.30 -2.19 -3.16
CA VAL A 238 16.97 -1.75 -2.72
C VAL A 238 17.14 -0.95 -1.44
N PRO A 239 17.11 0.38 -1.50
CA PRO A 239 17.16 1.21 -0.30
C PRO A 239 15.87 1.05 0.49
N LEU A 240 16.01 0.81 1.79
CA LEU A 240 14.89 0.63 2.71
C LEU A 240 14.83 1.79 3.71
N GLN A 241 13.62 2.10 4.16
CA GLN A 241 13.31 3.10 5.15
C GLN A 241 12.30 2.59 6.18
N TRP A 242 12.35 3.13 7.39
CA TRP A 242 11.30 2.95 8.38
C TRP A 242 10.12 3.86 8.08
N ILE A 243 8.91 3.33 8.25
CA ILE A 243 7.70 4.13 8.29
C ILE A 243 7.52 4.65 9.72
N GLY A 244 7.73 5.94 9.93
CA GLY A 244 7.71 6.57 11.25
C GLY A 244 9.09 6.62 11.92
N GLU A 245 9.13 6.50 13.25
CA GLU A 245 10.38 6.55 14.02
C GLU A 245 11.20 5.26 13.89
N THR A 246 12.53 5.39 13.89
CA THR A 246 13.45 4.24 13.99
C THR A 246 13.24 3.51 15.33
N PRO A 247 13.04 2.18 15.34
CA PRO A 247 12.87 1.41 16.57
C PRO A 247 14.10 1.49 17.51
N ARG A 248 13.84 1.61 18.82
CA ARG A 248 14.88 1.70 19.87
C ARG A 248 15.26 0.36 20.52
N GLN A 249 14.55 -0.71 20.17
CA GLN A 249 14.94 -2.09 20.48
C GLN A 249 14.96 -2.89 19.18
N ASP A 250 15.52 -4.09 19.23
CA ASP A 250 15.50 -5.03 18.12
C ASP A 250 14.06 -5.24 17.63
N LYS A 251 13.85 -5.10 16.31
CA LYS A 251 12.52 -5.14 15.70
C LYS A 251 12.43 -6.28 14.72
N ALA A 252 11.57 -7.25 15.02
CA ALA A 252 11.14 -8.24 14.06
C ALA A 252 10.30 -7.56 12.96
N VAL A 253 10.67 -7.79 11.70
CA VAL A 253 9.98 -7.24 10.53
C VAL A 253 9.72 -8.33 9.50
N SER A 254 8.62 -8.19 8.78
CA SER A 254 8.44 -8.80 7.47
C SER A 254 7.94 -7.73 6.51
N PHE A 255 8.51 -7.69 5.31
CA PHE A 255 8.19 -6.69 4.30
C PHE A 255 8.39 -7.27 2.90
N GLY A 256 7.72 -6.70 1.91
CA GLY A 256 7.90 -7.09 0.53
C GLY A 256 8.65 -6.08 -0.32
N VAL A 257 9.25 -6.59 -1.38
CA VAL A 257 10.07 -5.84 -2.33
C VAL A 257 9.66 -6.19 -3.76
N PRO A 258 9.31 -5.20 -4.59
CA PRO A 258 9.02 -5.44 -5.99
C PRO A 258 10.30 -5.54 -6.83
N PHE A 259 10.27 -6.34 -7.88
CA PHE A 259 11.36 -6.44 -8.86
C PHE A 259 10.84 -6.32 -10.29
N ASP A 260 11.70 -5.88 -11.20
CA ASP A 260 11.38 -5.80 -12.62
C ASP A 260 11.32 -7.21 -13.24
N LYS A 261 10.52 -7.34 -14.31
CA LYS A 261 10.42 -8.58 -15.08
C LYS A 261 11.81 -9.04 -15.55
N GLY A 262 12.17 -10.28 -15.21
CA GLY A 262 13.46 -10.91 -15.52
C GLY A 262 14.63 -10.53 -14.59
N GLU A 263 14.42 -9.66 -13.59
CA GLU A 263 15.49 -9.18 -12.69
C GLU A 263 15.90 -10.24 -11.65
N VAL A 264 14.90 -10.80 -10.97
CA VAL A 264 15.04 -11.76 -9.88
C VAL A 264 14.19 -13.00 -10.17
N PHE A 265 14.79 -14.18 -10.06
CA PHE A 265 14.09 -15.45 -10.11
C PHE A 265 14.09 -16.12 -8.72
N PRO A 266 13.15 -17.03 -8.40
CA PRO A 266 13.01 -17.63 -7.08
C PRO A 266 14.29 -18.27 -6.51
N GLU A 267 15.18 -18.78 -7.36
CA GLU A 267 16.46 -19.37 -6.97
C GLU A 267 17.57 -18.36 -6.63
N ASN A 268 17.35 -17.07 -6.93
CA ASN A 268 18.31 -16.02 -6.61
C ASN A 268 18.30 -15.75 -5.11
N LYS A 269 19.50 -15.65 -4.53
CA LYS A 269 19.65 -15.31 -3.11
C LYS A 269 19.71 -13.81 -2.93
N LEU A 270 19.02 -13.30 -1.92
CA LEU A 270 19.09 -11.91 -1.50
C LEU A 270 19.91 -11.79 -0.21
N ARG A 271 20.49 -10.62 0.00
CA ARG A 271 21.30 -10.27 1.17
C ARG A 271 20.82 -8.92 1.70
N LEU A 272 20.54 -8.84 3.00
CA LEU A 272 20.20 -7.60 3.69
C LEU A 272 21.41 -7.14 4.49
N SER A 273 21.79 -5.87 4.34
CA SER A 273 22.91 -5.29 5.08
C SER A 273 22.55 -3.94 5.67
N ALA A 274 23.10 -3.65 6.85
CA ALA A 274 23.08 -2.33 7.47
C ALA A 274 24.14 -1.40 6.84
N GLU A 275 24.07 -0.09 7.11
CA GLU A 275 25.05 0.91 6.65
C GLU A 275 26.49 0.60 7.12
N SER A 276 26.65 -0.11 8.24
CA SER A 276 27.95 -0.62 8.72
C SER A 276 28.59 -1.67 7.81
N GLY A 277 27.84 -2.21 6.84
CA GLY A 277 28.24 -3.33 5.98
C GLY A 277 28.02 -4.71 6.62
N GLU A 278 27.45 -4.77 7.83
CA GLU A 278 27.09 -6.01 8.51
C GLU A 278 25.87 -6.69 7.87
N ASP A 279 25.94 -8.00 7.71
CA ASP A 279 24.85 -8.83 7.17
C ASP A 279 23.82 -9.15 8.24
N ILE A 280 22.55 -8.91 7.91
CA ILE A 280 21.42 -9.29 8.75
C ILE A 280 20.85 -10.61 8.22
N PRO A 281 20.75 -11.67 9.05
CA PRO A 281 20.09 -12.90 8.66
C PRO A 281 18.65 -12.65 8.24
N ILE A 282 18.28 -13.19 7.07
CA ILE A 282 16.92 -13.05 6.51
C ILE A 282 16.39 -14.38 6.00
N ASP A 283 15.07 -14.55 6.10
CA ASP A 283 14.32 -15.50 5.28
C ASP A 283 13.72 -14.78 4.08
N THR A 284 13.60 -15.49 2.95
CA THR A 284 13.03 -14.94 1.71
C THR A 284 12.05 -15.93 1.06
N TRP A 285 11.03 -15.42 0.38
CA TRP A 285 10.08 -16.20 -0.40
C TRP A 285 9.42 -15.36 -1.50
N THR A 286 8.73 -16.00 -2.44
CA THR A 286 7.99 -15.28 -3.49
C THR A 286 6.55 -15.00 -3.05
N LEU A 287 6.07 -13.78 -3.28
CA LEU A 287 4.69 -13.35 -3.05
C LEU A 287 3.89 -13.25 -4.36
N ALA A 288 4.55 -12.84 -5.45
CA ALA A 288 3.95 -12.78 -6.78
C ALA A 288 5.01 -12.94 -7.88
N TYR A 289 4.55 -13.33 -9.06
CA TYR A 289 5.32 -13.62 -10.27
C TYR A 289 4.90 -12.73 -11.43
N TRP A 290 5.88 -12.36 -12.27
CA TRP A 290 5.62 -11.90 -13.62
C TRP A 290 5.26 -13.09 -14.54
N PRO A 291 4.64 -12.86 -15.71
CA PRO A 291 4.26 -13.93 -16.63
C PRO A 291 5.40 -14.83 -17.13
N ASP A 292 6.65 -14.36 -17.07
CA ASP A 292 7.84 -15.15 -17.45
C ASP A 292 8.40 -16.01 -16.29
N GLY A 293 7.73 -16.02 -15.14
CA GLY A 293 8.15 -16.76 -13.95
C GLY A 293 9.17 -16.04 -13.07
N SER A 294 9.63 -14.84 -13.46
CA SER A 294 10.44 -14.01 -12.56
C SER A 294 9.60 -13.45 -11.40
N VAL A 295 10.26 -13.11 -10.30
CA VAL A 295 9.61 -12.58 -9.09
C VAL A 295 9.11 -11.16 -9.37
N LYS A 296 7.80 -10.93 -9.23
CA LYS A 296 7.19 -9.58 -9.22
C LYS A 296 7.29 -8.96 -7.83
N TRP A 297 7.01 -9.76 -6.79
CA TRP A 297 7.15 -9.38 -5.38
C TRP A 297 7.83 -10.49 -4.58
N GLY A 298 8.90 -10.16 -3.86
CA GLY A 298 9.55 -11.04 -2.89
C GLY A 298 9.22 -10.63 -1.47
N GLY A 299 8.97 -11.59 -0.58
CA GLY A 299 8.83 -11.38 0.87
C GLY A 299 10.15 -11.62 1.58
N ILE A 300 10.48 -10.74 2.53
CA ILE A 300 11.68 -10.77 3.34
C ILE A 300 11.26 -10.72 4.82
N ALA A 301 11.89 -11.53 5.67
CA ALA A 301 11.74 -11.46 7.12
C ALA A 301 13.10 -11.38 7.81
N GLY A 302 13.22 -10.53 8.83
CA GLY A 302 14.45 -10.25 9.56
C GLY A 302 14.19 -9.74 10.98
N VAL A 303 15.22 -9.77 11.83
CA VAL A 303 15.23 -9.04 13.11
C VAL A 303 16.27 -7.95 13.01
N ILE A 304 15.81 -6.70 12.93
CA ILE A 304 16.66 -5.54 12.71
C ILE A 304 17.18 -5.03 14.07
N PRO A 305 18.50 -4.85 14.24
CA PRO A 305 19.04 -4.32 15.48
C PRO A 305 18.52 -2.92 15.81
N ALA A 306 18.35 -2.65 17.11
CA ALA A 306 17.96 -1.35 17.64
C ALA A 306 18.76 -0.18 17.05
N GLY A 307 18.08 0.90 16.66
CA GLY A 307 18.73 2.12 16.15
C GLY A 307 19.30 2.02 14.73
N THR A 308 19.08 0.92 14.01
CA THR A 308 19.51 0.80 12.61
C THR A 308 18.63 1.67 11.72
N GLU A 309 19.15 2.80 11.21
CA GLU A 309 18.36 3.76 10.44
C GLU A 309 18.23 3.40 8.95
N LYS A 310 19.31 2.91 8.33
CA LYS A 310 19.38 2.63 6.89
C LYS A 310 19.75 1.18 6.62
N LEU A 311 19.02 0.57 5.70
CA LEU A 311 19.27 -0.78 5.24
C LEU A 311 19.23 -0.85 3.71
N THR A 312 19.98 -1.80 3.16
CA THR A 312 19.96 -2.09 1.73
C THR A 312 19.79 -3.59 1.52
N LEU A 313 18.86 -3.97 0.65
CA LEU A 313 18.72 -5.35 0.18
C LEU A 313 19.34 -5.47 -1.21
N GLU A 314 20.12 -6.51 -1.46
CA GLU A 314 20.79 -6.74 -2.75
C GLU A 314 20.78 -8.20 -3.20
N LYS A 315 20.94 -8.43 -4.50
CA LYS A 315 21.16 -9.77 -5.04
C LYS A 315 22.55 -10.26 -4.66
N ALA A 316 22.64 -11.40 -3.99
CA ALA A 316 23.91 -11.94 -3.54
C ALA A 316 24.79 -12.36 -4.75
N VAL A 317 25.99 -11.79 -4.85
CA VAL A 317 26.99 -12.19 -5.85
C VAL A 317 27.66 -13.50 -5.41
N LYS A 318 27.71 -14.51 -6.28
CA LYS A 318 28.44 -15.77 -6.02
C LYS A 318 29.95 -15.48 -5.85
N LYS A 319 30.41 -15.19 -4.63
CA LYS A 319 31.83 -15.33 -4.29
C LYS A 319 32.16 -16.82 -4.13
N SER A 320 33.32 -17.21 -4.65
CA SER A 320 33.84 -18.59 -4.63
C SER A 320 33.86 -19.17 -3.21
N LYS A 321 33.48 -20.45 -3.09
CA LYS A 321 33.45 -21.30 -1.89
C LYS A 321 34.53 -20.93 -0.85
N ALA A 322 34.15 -20.13 0.15
CA ALA A 322 34.64 -20.32 1.50
C ALA A 322 33.53 -21.05 2.27
N LYS A 323 33.83 -22.21 2.85
CA LYS A 323 32.93 -22.87 3.79
C LYS A 323 32.77 -21.95 5.01
N SER A 324 31.79 -21.05 5.02
CA SER A 324 31.38 -20.42 6.25
C SER A 324 30.57 -21.47 7.04
N LYS A 325 31.22 -22.09 8.03
CA LYS A 325 30.47 -22.51 9.20
C LYS A 325 29.84 -21.23 9.76
N LEU A 326 28.51 -21.19 9.86
CA LEU A 326 27.83 -20.18 10.68
C LEU A 326 28.57 -20.15 12.04
N PRO A 327 29.12 -19.01 12.47
CA PRO A 327 29.71 -18.90 13.80
C PRO A 327 28.68 -19.34 14.86
N ASP A 328 29.12 -19.96 15.96
CA ASP A 328 28.22 -20.49 17.01
C ASP A 328 27.30 -19.42 17.65
N THR A 329 27.60 -18.14 17.42
CA THR A 329 26.76 -16.99 17.78
C THR A 329 25.48 -16.90 16.93
N ASP A 330 25.50 -17.32 15.67
CA ASP A 330 24.34 -17.26 14.76
C ASP A 330 23.31 -18.37 15.05
N LYS A 331 23.77 -19.53 15.55
CA LYS A 331 22.88 -20.60 16.04
C LYS A 331 22.03 -20.19 17.24
N LYS A 332 22.47 -19.19 18.02
CA LYS A 332 21.69 -18.67 19.16
C LYS A 332 20.57 -17.70 18.75
N LYS A 333 20.54 -17.25 17.49
CA LYS A 333 19.56 -16.29 16.95
C LYS A 333 18.63 -16.91 15.89
N SER A 334 18.70 -18.21 15.63
CA SER A 334 17.79 -18.90 14.69
C SER A 334 16.52 -19.40 15.38
N VAL A 335 15.39 -19.41 14.67
CA VAL A 335 14.17 -20.10 15.11
C VAL A 335 14.24 -21.59 14.78
N SER A 336 13.71 -22.43 15.65
CA SER A 336 13.56 -23.88 15.42
C SER A 336 12.13 -24.31 15.68
N VAL A 337 11.63 -25.22 14.84
CA VAL A 337 10.28 -25.80 14.93
C VAL A 337 10.42 -27.31 14.99
N THR A 338 9.82 -27.93 16.02
CA THR A 338 9.77 -29.39 16.17
C THR A 338 8.31 -29.82 16.26
N GLU A 339 7.89 -30.67 15.32
CA GLU A 339 6.54 -31.21 15.29
C GLU A 339 6.50 -32.60 15.93
N THR A 340 5.52 -32.82 16.80
CA THR A 340 5.22 -34.11 17.42
C THR A 340 3.74 -34.45 17.25
N SER A 341 3.36 -35.68 17.63
CA SER A 341 1.94 -36.07 17.67
C SER A 341 1.14 -35.32 18.74
N GLN A 342 1.80 -34.80 19.78
CA GLN A 342 1.15 -34.07 20.87
C GLN A 342 1.00 -32.57 20.58
N GLY A 343 1.89 -32.00 19.78
CA GLY A 343 1.96 -30.56 19.56
C GLY A 343 3.16 -30.11 18.74
N ILE A 344 3.31 -28.80 18.61
CA ILE A 344 4.42 -28.11 17.97
C ILE A 344 5.20 -27.38 19.05
N HIS A 345 6.52 -27.58 19.07
CA HIS A 345 7.44 -26.84 19.92
C HIS A 345 8.24 -25.85 19.08
N ILE A 346 8.23 -24.58 19.46
CA ILE A 346 8.97 -23.50 18.81
C ILE A 346 9.97 -22.93 19.80
N SER A 347 11.23 -22.82 19.39
CA SER A 347 12.26 -22.11 20.17
C SER A 347 12.87 -20.99 19.34
N THR A 348 12.90 -19.79 19.89
CA THR A 348 13.54 -18.61 19.28
C THR A 348 14.95 -18.36 19.80
N GLY A 349 15.45 -19.19 20.73
CA GLY A 349 16.67 -18.95 21.49
C GLY A 349 16.47 -18.11 22.76
N VAL A 350 15.39 -17.31 22.84
CA VAL A 350 15.00 -16.57 24.06
C VAL A 350 13.68 -17.05 24.66
N ILE A 351 12.74 -17.52 23.83
CA ILE A 351 11.49 -18.14 24.28
C ILE A 351 11.35 -19.59 23.79
N SER A 352 10.52 -20.36 24.49
CA SER A 352 10.05 -21.69 24.07
C SER A 352 8.54 -21.74 24.19
N ALA A 353 7.85 -22.00 23.09
CA ALA A 353 6.39 -22.07 23.00
C ALA A 353 5.94 -23.48 22.65
N TYR A 354 4.95 -23.99 23.40
CA TYR A 354 4.34 -25.30 23.17
C TYR A 354 2.89 -25.09 22.72
N ILE A 355 2.59 -25.52 21.49
CA ILE A 355 1.30 -25.33 20.83
C ILE A 355 0.67 -26.72 20.68
N PRO A 356 -0.50 -26.98 21.29
CA PRO A 356 -1.17 -28.27 21.14
C PRO A 356 -1.77 -28.43 19.73
N ARG A 357 -2.06 -29.66 19.29
CA ARG A 357 -2.73 -29.90 17.99
C ARG A 357 -4.25 -29.73 18.03
N GLN A 358 -4.86 -29.85 19.21
CA GLN A 358 -6.30 -29.90 19.43
C GLN A 358 -6.64 -29.51 20.87
N GLY A 359 -7.92 -29.26 21.17
CA GLY A 359 -8.40 -28.95 22.51
C GLY A 359 -8.71 -27.46 22.70
N GLU A 360 -8.68 -26.96 23.93
CA GLU A 360 -9.14 -25.60 24.25
C GLU A 360 -8.05 -24.52 24.17
N PHE A 361 -6.78 -24.93 24.04
CA PHE A 361 -5.64 -24.02 24.17
C PHE A 361 -4.98 -23.74 22.83
N LEU A 362 -4.68 -22.47 22.57
CA LEU A 362 -3.86 -21.99 21.44
C LEU A 362 -2.37 -22.12 21.74
N ILE A 363 -1.99 -21.89 23.01
CA ILE A 363 -0.64 -22.05 23.54
C ILE A 363 -0.80 -22.76 24.87
N ASP A 364 -0.23 -23.95 24.98
CA ASP A 364 -0.21 -24.70 26.23
C ASP A 364 0.72 -24.02 27.24
N SER A 365 1.96 -23.74 26.83
CA SER A 365 2.95 -23.10 27.70
C SER A 365 3.94 -22.23 26.93
N LEU A 366 4.33 -21.11 27.56
CA LEU A 366 5.25 -20.12 27.04
C LEU A 366 6.33 -19.82 28.08
N LEU A 367 7.57 -20.15 27.75
CA LEU A 367 8.72 -20.00 28.62
C LEU A 367 9.62 -18.88 28.11
N TYR A 368 10.03 -17.98 29.01
CA TYR A 368 11.08 -17.00 28.78
C TYR A 368 12.36 -17.46 29.49
N LYS A 369 13.42 -17.71 28.72
CA LYS A 369 14.72 -18.20 29.24
C LYS A 369 14.58 -19.36 30.25
N GLY A 370 13.66 -20.29 29.98
CA GLY A 370 13.40 -21.47 30.81
C GLY A 370 12.38 -21.27 31.95
N VAL A 371 11.93 -20.04 32.21
CA VAL A 371 10.89 -19.73 33.20
C VAL A 371 9.54 -19.65 32.50
N LYS A 372 8.55 -20.46 32.92
CA LYS A 372 7.20 -20.49 32.32
C LYS A 372 6.40 -19.23 32.65
N VAL A 373 6.34 -18.22 31.79
CA VAL A 373 5.68 -16.95 32.12
C VAL A 373 4.21 -16.85 31.70
N GLY A 374 3.74 -17.77 30.86
CA GLY A 374 2.33 -17.89 30.50
C GLY A 374 1.95 -19.32 30.13
N GLU A 375 0.68 -19.68 30.31
CA GLU A 375 0.12 -20.97 29.92
C GLU A 375 -1.37 -20.88 29.56
N LYS A 376 -1.88 -21.95 28.93
CA LYS A 376 -3.31 -22.17 28.63
C LYS A 376 -4.01 -20.98 27.94
N ALA A 377 -3.35 -20.40 26.94
CA ALA A 377 -3.93 -19.34 26.13
C ALA A 377 -5.19 -19.88 25.43
N ARG A 378 -6.34 -19.22 25.59
CA ARG A 378 -7.64 -19.69 25.06
C ARG A 378 -8.53 -18.55 24.63
N LEU A 379 -9.38 -18.81 23.64
CA LEU A 379 -10.43 -17.88 23.21
C LEU A 379 -11.68 -18.09 24.06
N ILE A 380 -12.34 -17.00 24.41
CA ILE A 380 -13.56 -17.00 25.22
C ILE A 380 -14.60 -16.07 24.59
N CYS A 381 -15.86 -16.50 24.61
CA CYS A 381 -16.99 -15.71 24.14
C CYS A 381 -18.18 -15.91 25.07
N HIS A 382 -18.96 -14.85 25.27
CA HIS A 382 -20.19 -14.85 26.06
C HIS A 382 -21.30 -14.21 25.25
N THR A 383 -22.46 -14.86 25.18
CA THR A 383 -23.67 -14.28 24.61
C THR A 383 -24.72 -14.02 25.69
N GLN A 384 -25.63 -13.09 25.40
CA GLN A 384 -26.86 -12.90 26.15
C GLN A 384 -28.09 -13.15 25.27
N SER A 385 -29.22 -13.55 25.87
CA SER A 385 -30.42 -13.95 25.14
C SER A 385 -31.14 -12.84 24.38
N GLU A 386 -31.05 -11.60 24.87
CA GLU A 386 -31.70 -10.42 24.29
C GLU A 386 -30.98 -9.14 24.77
N PRO A 387 -31.07 -8.01 24.05
CA PRO A 387 -30.72 -6.70 24.58
C PRO A 387 -31.58 -6.33 25.80
N VAL A 388 -31.03 -5.58 26.74
CA VAL A 388 -31.76 -5.19 27.96
C VAL A 388 -32.61 -3.95 27.65
N LEU A 389 -33.94 -4.10 27.70
CA LEU A 389 -34.91 -3.01 27.63
C LEU A 389 -35.54 -2.77 29.01
N GLU A 390 -36.26 -1.67 29.18
CA GLU A 390 -37.02 -1.40 30.42
C GLU A 390 -38.00 -2.54 30.75
N SER A 391 -38.56 -3.20 29.72
CA SER A 391 -39.46 -4.35 29.86
C SER A 391 -38.76 -5.68 30.11
N THR A 392 -37.43 -5.76 29.98
CA THR A 392 -36.69 -7.02 30.12
C THR A 392 -36.62 -7.41 31.59
N SER A 393 -37.32 -8.50 31.95
CA SER A 393 -37.37 -9.01 33.34
C SER A 393 -36.22 -9.95 33.68
N GLN A 394 -35.68 -10.67 32.69
CA GLN A 394 -34.60 -11.62 32.87
C GLN A 394 -33.78 -11.75 31.59
N VAL A 395 -32.46 -11.87 31.73
CA VAL A 395 -31.55 -12.30 30.66
C VAL A 395 -30.82 -13.58 31.06
N SER A 396 -30.47 -14.40 30.07
CA SER A 396 -29.64 -15.58 30.28
C SER A 396 -28.33 -15.47 29.51
N PHE A 397 -27.25 -16.04 30.08
CA PHE A 397 -25.92 -16.02 29.47
C PHE A 397 -25.52 -17.41 29.00
N THR A 398 -24.84 -17.47 27.87
CA THR A 398 -24.17 -18.68 27.40
C THR A 398 -22.68 -18.41 27.20
N ASN A 399 -21.84 -19.24 27.82
CA ASN A 399 -20.39 -19.15 27.72
C ASN A 399 -19.89 -20.12 26.66
N TYR A 400 -18.89 -19.71 25.91
CA TYR A 400 -18.22 -20.49 24.89
C TYR A 400 -16.71 -20.42 25.09
N ILE A 401 -16.04 -21.54 24.81
CA ILE A 401 -14.58 -21.65 24.80
C ILE A 401 -14.15 -22.03 23.37
N GLY A 402 -13.05 -21.45 22.89
CA GLY A 402 -12.47 -21.84 21.61
C GLY A 402 -12.02 -23.30 21.63
N GLU A 403 -12.51 -24.09 20.69
CA GLU A 403 -12.08 -25.46 20.42
C GLU A 403 -11.23 -25.47 19.16
N LEU A 404 -9.95 -25.80 19.34
CA LEU A 404 -8.95 -25.95 18.30
C LEU A 404 -9.21 -27.23 17.49
N LYS A 405 -9.40 -27.06 16.18
CA LYS A 405 -9.70 -28.14 15.24
C LYS A 405 -8.48 -28.55 14.41
N SER A 406 -7.62 -27.59 14.04
CA SER A 406 -6.42 -27.85 13.26
C SER A 406 -5.28 -26.90 13.64
N VAL A 407 -4.05 -27.38 13.48
CA VAL A 407 -2.83 -26.57 13.58
C VAL A 407 -1.86 -26.94 12.48
N THR A 408 -1.40 -25.92 11.76
CA THR A 408 -0.50 -26.04 10.60
C THR A 408 0.69 -25.11 10.75
N VAL A 409 1.90 -25.64 10.56
CA VAL A 409 3.09 -24.80 10.36
C VAL A 409 3.06 -24.30 8.92
N GLU A 410 2.63 -23.06 8.70
CA GLU A 410 2.61 -22.45 7.36
C GLU A 410 4.03 -22.07 6.89
N ARG A 411 4.94 -21.78 7.83
CA ARG A 411 6.34 -21.46 7.52
C ARG A 411 7.29 -21.87 8.64
N ALA A 412 8.39 -22.52 8.27
CA ALA A 412 9.52 -22.82 9.14
C ALA A 412 10.83 -22.37 8.46
N GLY A 413 11.16 -21.09 8.62
CA GLY A 413 12.42 -20.51 8.14
C GLY A 413 13.52 -20.56 9.20
N SER A 414 14.67 -19.98 8.88
CA SER A 414 15.80 -19.87 9.81
C SER A 414 15.65 -18.69 10.78
N VAL A 415 14.88 -17.68 10.39
CA VAL A 415 14.65 -16.44 11.14
C VAL A 415 13.20 -16.36 11.62
N ARG A 416 12.22 -16.71 10.79
CA ARG A 416 10.78 -16.61 11.09
C ARG A 416 10.08 -17.97 11.04
N ALA A 417 9.23 -18.23 12.03
CA ALA A 417 8.24 -19.31 12.01
C ALA A 417 6.81 -18.75 12.11
N LEU A 418 5.88 -19.41 11.42
CA LEU A 418 4.47 -19.07 11.39
C LEU A 418 3.63 -20.33 11.62
N VAL A 419 2.73 -20.26 12.60
CA VAL A 419 1.77 -21.33 12.89
C VAL A 419 0.35 -20.78 12.78
N LYS A 420 -0.47 -21.45 11.97
CA LYS A 420 -1.91 -21.22 11.83
C LYS A 420 -2.67 -22.19 12.72
N LEU A 421 -3.64 -21.69 13.45
CA LEU A 421 -4.54 -22.40 14.32
C LEU A 421 -5.96 -22.10 13.88
N GLU A 422 -6.79 -23.12 13.65
CA GLU A 422 -8.17 -22.93 13.21
C GLU A 422 -9.12 -23.67 14.15
N GLY A 423 -10.28 -23.09 14.39
CA GLY A 423 -11.25 -23.67 15.29
C GLY A 423 -12.58 -22.94 15.31
N VAL A 424 -13.37 -23.21 16.35
CA VAL A 424 -14.72 -22.65 16.56
C VAL A 424 -14.93 -22.37 18.05
N HIS A 425 -15.87 -21.49 18.39
CA HIS A 425 -16.32 -21.32 19.77
C HIS A 425 -17.40 -22.36 20.11
N LYS A 426 -17.22 -23.08 21.22
CA LYS A 426 -18.09 -24.19 21.63
C LYS A 426 -18.72 -23.95 22.99
N SER A 427 -20.04 -24.15 23.07
CA SER A 427 -20.77 -24.09 24.34
C SER A 427 -20.73 -25.43 25.09
N PRO A 428 -20.99 -25.43 26.41
CA PRO A 428 -21.18 -26.66 27.18
C PRO A 428 -22.31 -27.58 26.64
N LYS A 429 -23.27 -27.01 25.90
CA LYS A 429 -24.38 -27.76 25.28
C LYS A 429 -24.02 -28.31 23.89
N GLY A 430 -22.81 -28.07 23.40
CA GLY A 430 -22.31 -28.61 22.13
C GLY A 430 -22.55 -27.73 20.89
N ARG A 431 -23.18 -26.56 21.02
CA ARG A 431 -23.25 -25.60 19.90
C ARG A 431 -21.85 -25.10 19.55
N GLU A 432 -21.50 -25.19 18.27
CA GLU A 432 -20.28 -24.65 17.67
C GLU A 432 -20.66 -23.50 16.71
N TRP A 433 -19.94 -22.39 16.79
CA TRP A 433 -20.14 -21.16 15.98
C TRP A 433 -18.90 -20.24 16.10
N LEU A 434 -18.90 -19.08 15.47
CA LEU A 434 -17.77 -18.13 15.39
C LEU A 434 -16.45 -18.84 15.03
N PRO A 435 -16.34 -19.39 13.81
CA PRO A 435 -15.09 -19.98 13.35
C PRO A 435 -13.99 -18.93 13.41
N PHE A 436 -12.83 -19.35 13.92
CA PHE A 436 -11.68 -18.49 14.11
C PHE A 436 -10.45 -19.03 13.40
N VAL A 437 -9.56 -18.10 13.03
CA VAL A 437 -8.20 -18.36 12.62
C VAL A 437 -7.28 -17.52 13.51
N VAL A 438 -6.32 -18.16 14.16
CA VAL A 438 -5.24 -17.49 14.88
C VAL A 438 -3.91 -17.80 14.22
N ARG A 439 -3.11 -16.78 13.92
CA ARG A 439 -1.74 -16.93 13.44
C ARG A 439 -0.74 -16.43 14.46
N LEU A 440 0.22 -17.29 14.81
CA LEU A 440 1.31 -16.98 15.74
C LEU A 440 2.62 -16.85 14.97
N TYR A 441 3.27 -15.70 15.14
CA TYR A 441 4.52 -15.36 14.46
C TYR A 441 5.66 -15.32 15.46
N PHE A 442 6.72 -16.07 15.17
CA PHE A 442 7.91 -16.19 16.01
C PHE A 442 9.15 -15.82 15.23
N TYR A 443 10.08 -15.10 15.86
CA TYR A 443 11.34 -14.68 15.26
C TYR A 443 12.53 -15.08 16.12
N GLY A 444 13.56 -15.63 15.50
CA GLY A 444 14.80 -16.00 16.17
C GLY A 444 15.45 -14.79 16.85
N GLY A 445 15.89 -14.97 18.09
CA GLY A 445 16.44 -13.91 18.94
C GLY A 445 15.41 -12.95 19.56
N SER A 446 14.12 -13.06 19.24
CA SER A 446 13.06 -12.20 19.80
C SER A 446 12.16 -12.93 20.79
N GLU A 447 11.77 -12.22 21.85
CA GLU A 447 10.76 -12.64 22.81
C GLU A 447 9.33 -12.37 22.33
N GLN A 448 9.14 -11.45 21.38
CA GLN A 448 7.82 -11.01 20.95
C GLN A 448 7.12 -12.12 20.16
N VAL A 449 5.85 -12.37 20.50
CA VAL A 449 4.97 -13.23 19.72
C VAL A 449 3.81 -12.39 19.20
N LYS A 450 3.79 -12.12 17.89
CA LYS A 450 2.61 -11.50 17.25
C LYS A 450 1.54 -12.58 17.10
N MET A 451 0.33 -12.27 17.56
CA MET A 451 -0.87 -13.08 17.45
C MET A 451 -1.89 -12.31 16.61
N VAL A 452 -2.27 -12.84 15.46
CA VAL A 452 -3.34 -12.29 14.61
C VAL A 452 -4.57 -13.18 14.78
N HIS A 453 -5.63 -12.66 15.38
CA HIS A 453 -6.88 -13.35 15.65
C HIS A 453 -7.98 -12.83 14.72
N SER A 454 -8.51 -13.70 13.87
CA SER A 454 -9.64 -13.42 12.98
C SER A 454 -10.80 -14.33 13.34
N PHE A 455 -12.03 -13.83 13.28
CA PHE A 455 -13.23 -14.66 13.34
C PHE A 455 -14.27 -14.19 12.31
N VAL A 456 -15.17 -15.10 11.94
CA VAL A 456 -16.31 -14.82 11.06
C VAL A 456 -17.59 -14.92 11.88
N TYR A 457 -18.49 -13.95 11.75
CA TYR A 457 -19.81 -14.01 12.38
C TYR A 457 -20.74 -14.94 11.58
N ASP A 458 -21.09 -16.09 12.14
CA ASP A 458 -22.01 -17.08 11.55
C ASP A 458 -23.30 -17.27 12.39
N GLY A 459 -23.62 -16.27 13.21
CA GLY A 459 -24.79 -16.27 14.11
C GLY A 459 -26.09 -15.79 13.45
N ASP A 460 -27.18 -15.94 14.19
CA ASP A 460 -28.49 -15.34 13.91
C ASP A 460 -28.55 -13.96 14.59
N GLN A 461 -28.58 -12.89 13.79
CA GLN A 461 -28.63 -11.50 14.27
C GLN A 461 -29.79 -11.21 15.25
N ASN A 462 -30.84 -12.03 15.25
CA ASN A 462 -31.99 -11.86 16.13
C ASN A 462 -31.88 -12.62 17.47
N LYS A 463 -30.83 -13.44 17.65
CA LYS A 463 -30.67 -14.32 18.83
C LYS A 463 -29.28 -14.25 19.45
N ASP A 464 -28.27 -13.99 18.64
CA ASP A 464 -26.87 -14.13 19.02
C ASP A 464 -26.23 -12.77 19.31
N PHE A 465 -26.51 -12.27 20.51
CA PHE A 465 -25.98 -11.01 21.03
C PHE A 465 -24.68 -11.26 21.80
N ILE A 466 -23.53 -11.03 21.17
CA ILE A 466 -22.20 -11.19 21.80
C ILE A 466 -22.04 -10.11 22.87
N ARG A 467 -21.93 -10.51 24.14
CA ARG A 467 -21.69 -9.61 25.27
C ARG A 467 -20.20 -9.47 25.58
N ALA A 468 -19.39 -10.49 25.28
CA ALA A 468 -17.95 -10.42 25.47
C ALA A 468 -17.23 -11.39 24.54
N LEU A 469 -16.05 -10.98 24.08
CA LEU A 469 -15.16 -11.76 23.22
C LEU A 469 -13.73 -11.43 23.59
N GLY A 470 -12.87 -12.42 23.81
CA GLY A 470 -11.50 -12.15 24.23
C GLY A 470 -10.54 -13.33 24.18
N VAL A 471 -9.28 -13.02 24.48
CA VAL A 471 -8.18 -13.98 24.61
C VAL A 471 -7.72 -13.98 26.07
N ARG A 472 -7.70 -15.16 26.70
CA ARG A 472 -7.28 -15.32 28.10
C ARG A 472 -6.03 -16.18 28.20
N PHE A 473 -5.14 -15.78 29.10
CA PHE A 473 -3.92 -16.49 29.45
C PHE A 473 -3.83 -16.68 30.96
N ASP A 474 -3.23 -17.80 31.37
CA ASP A 474 -2.88 -18.05 32.75
C ASP A 474 -1.41 -17.63 32.97
N VAL A 475 -1.14 -16.86 34.02
CA VAL A 475 0.18 -16.26 34.34
C VAL A 475 0.66 -16.78 35.70
N PRO A 476 1.71 -17.59 35.76
CA PRO A 476 2.22 -18.10 37.04
C PRO A 476 2.79 -17.00 37.95
N MET A 477 2.32 -16.98 39.20
CA MET A 477 2.66 -16.03 40.26
C MET A 477 3.40 -16.75 41.40
N ARG A 478 4.73 -16.83 41.30
CA ARG A 478 5.63 -17.64 42.15
C ARG A 478 5.99 -16.97 43.46
N GLU A 479 6.00 -15.65 43.47
CA GLU A 479 6.53 -14.85 44.57
C GLU A 479 5.48 -14.54 45.63
N ALA A 480 5.94 -14.02 46.77
CA ALA A 480 5.05 -13.42 47.77
C ALA A 480 4.22 -12.27 47.17
N LEU A 481 3.05 -11.98 47.74
CA LEU A 481 2.10 -10.99 47.19
C LEU A 481 2.73 -9.60 46.97
N TYR A 482 3.62 -9.18 47.86
CA TYR A 482 4.31 -7.89 47.74
C TYR A 482 5.40 -7.87 46.64
N ASN A 483 5.71 -9.00 46.00
CA ASN A 483 6.66 -9.13 44.89
C ASN A 483 5.95 -9.46 43.56
N ARG A 484 4.62 -9.34 43.51
CA ARG A 484 3.81 -9.46 42.31
C ARG A 484 3.34 -8.10 41.87
N HIS A 485 3.25 -7.85 40.57
CA HIS A 485 2.97 -6.55 39.99
C HIS A 485 1.96 -6.63 38.85
N VAL A 486 1.14 -5.59 38.77
CA VAL A 486 0.23 -5.33 37.64
C VAL A 486 0.53 -3.92 37.12
N ALA A 487 0.53 -3.76 35.80
CA ALA A 487 0.68 -2.46 35.17
C ALA A 487 -0.19 -2.34 33.91
N PHE A 488 -0.61 -1.11 33.62
CA PHE A 488 -1.38 -0.72 32.45
C PHE A 488 -0.78 0.54 31.82
N SER A 489 -0.75 0.61 30.49
CA SER A 489 -0.47 1.87 29.80
C SER A 489 -1.66 2.82 29.92
N CYS A 490 -1.35 4.10 29.95
CA CYS A 490 -2.30 5.21 29.95
C CYS A 490 -1.99 6.13 28.77
N ALA A 491 -2.74 7.23 28.65
CA ALA A 491 -2.49 8.25 27.65
C ALA A 491 -1.09 8.86 27.75
N ASP A 492 -0.54 9.24 26.59
CA ASP A 492 0.67 10.06 26.44
C ASP A 492 1.92 9.48 27.13
N GLY A 493 2.05 8.15 27.13
CA GLY A 493 3.16 7.44 27.79
C GLY A 493 3.01 7.32 29.32
N GLY A 494 1.84 7.66 29.86
CA GLY A 494 1.50 7.45 31.26
C GLY A 494 1.48 5.97 31.63
N VAL A 495 1.79 5.66 32.89
CA VAL A 495 1.80 4.29 33.42
C VAL A 495 1.10 4.24 34.77
N TRP A 496 0.05 3.42 34.82
CA TRP A 496 -0.52 2.97 36.07
C TRP A 496 0.11 1.62 36.43
N SER A 497 0.65 1.50 37.65
CA SER A 497 1.23 0.24 38.11
C SER A 497 1.11 0.13 39.62
N GLU A 498 0.81 -1.07 40.11
CA GLU A 498 0.82 -1.37 41.53
C GLU A 498 1.28 -2.80 41.79
N PRO A 499 1.91 -3.05 42.95
CA PRO A 499 2.08 -4.40 43.47
C PRO A 499 0.73 -4.97 43.95
N VAL A 500 0.60 -6.30 43.96
CA VAL A 500 -0.58 -7.00 44.49
C VAL A 500 -0.79 -6.72 45.98
N GLN A 501 0.30 -6.57 46.75
CA GLN A 501 0.26 -6.09 48.13
C GLN A 501 1.19 -4.87 48.30
N PRO A 502 0.66 -3.64 48.25
CA PRO A 502 1.45 -2.43 48.47
C PRO A 502 2.06 -2.37 49.87
N LEU A 503 3.38 -2.12 49.96
CA LEU A 503 4.11 -2.00 51.22
C LEU A 503 4.01 -0.60 51.82
N VAL A 504 2.79 -0.07 51.91
CA VAL A 504 2.52 1.27 52.40
C VAL A 504 1.31 1.31 53.31
N GLY A 505 1.44 2.02 54.42
CA GLY A 505 0.35 2.30 55.35
C GLY A 505 0.77 3.29 56.42
N ARG A 506 0.07 3.30 57.56
CA ARG A 506 0.34 4.23 58.67
C ARG A 506 1.76 4.10 59.24
N ARG A 507 2.36 2.92 59.19
CA ARG A 507 3.72 2.64 59.66
C ARG A 507 4.58 2.25 58.46
N ILE A 508 5.85 2.65 58.47
CA ILE A 508 6.81 2.33 57.41
C ILE A 508 7.39 0.94 57.68
N LEU A 509 7.42 0.08 56.66
CA LEU A 509 8.11 -1.20 56.72
C LEU A 509 9.63 -0.96 56.72
N THR A 510 10.33 -1.56 57.68
CA THR A 510 11.79 -1.46 57.79
C THR A 510 12.46 -2.83 57.83
N LEU A 511 13.72 -2.88 57.44
CA LEU A 511 14.55 -4.08 57.52
C LEU A 511 15.90 -3.71 58.15
N GLY A 512 16.09 -4.07 59.42
CA GLY A 512 17.31 -3.72 60.17
C GLY A 512 17.48 -2.22 60.45
N LYS A 513 18.70 -1.80 60.80
CA LYS A 513 19.08 -0.38 60.94
C LYS A 513 19.43 0.18 59.57
N THR A 514 18.41 0.58 58.79
CA THR A 514 18.63 1.26 57.50
C THR A 514 19.45 2.54 57.74
N GLY A 515 20.57 2.68 57.03
CA GLY A 515 21.43 3.85 57.11
C GLY A 515 20.80 5.08 56.45
N ASN A 516 21.28 6.28 56.80
CA ASN A 516 20.91 7.51 56.11
C ASN A 516 21.34 7.41 54.63
N GLY A 517 20.37 7.25 53.70
CA GLY A 517 20.61 7.29 52.26
C GLY A 517 20.02 6.14 51.42
N GLU A 518 19.50 5.07 52.03
CA GLU A 518 18.87 3.96 51.28
C GLU A 518 17.40 4.26 50.91
N SER A 519 16.99 3.90 49.69
CA SER A 519 15.58 3.97 49.25
C SER A 519 14.69 3.06 50.09
N SER A 520 13.49 3.53 50.46
CA SER A 520 12.54 2.73 51.25
C SER A 520 12.16 1.42 50.55
N LEU A 521 11.75 0.39 51.30
CA LEU A 521 11.30 -0.88 50.70
C LEU A 521 10.09 -0.67 49.77
N GLN A 522 9.21 0.29 50.09
CA GLN A 522 8.14 0.68 49.19
C GLN A 522 8.67 1.24 47.87
N GLN A 523 9.67 2.13 47.91
CA GLN A 523 10.29 2.65 46.70
C GLN A 523 10.94 1.54 45.88
N GLN A 524 11.69 0.64 46.53
CA GLN A 524 12.28 -0.52 45.88
C GLN A 524 11.21 -1.43 45.23
N GLN A 525 10.09 -1.66 45.92
CA GLN A 525 8.96 -2.44 45.39
C GLN A 525 8.38 -1.80 44.12
N MET A 526 8.19 -0.48 44.11
CA MET A 526 7.68 0.25 42.96
C MET A 526 8.67 0.30 41.79
N GLU A 527 9.97 0.21 42.07
CA GLU A 527 11.05 0.06 41.10
C GLU A 527 11.16 -1.37 40.54
N GLY A 528 10.35 -2.33 41.02
CA GLY A 528 10.40 -3.74 40.61
C GLY A 528 11.56 -4.52 41.23
N LYS A 529 12.19 -4.00 42.30
CA LYS A 529 13.25 -4.72 43.02
C LYS A 529 12.64 -5.81 43.90
N ARG A 530 13.39 -6.89 44.07
CA ARG A 530 13.03 -8.01 44.95
C ARG A 530 13.00 -7.56 46.40
N ILE A 531 11.82 -7.62 47.02
CA ILE A 531 11.69 -7.46 48.47
C ILE A 531 12.06 -8.79 49.15
N PRO A 532 12.82 -8.77 50.26
CA PRO A 532 13.20 -9.96 51.00
C PRO A 532 12.03 -10.87 51.40
N PRO A 533 12.29 -12.17 51.64
CA PRO A 533 11.26 -13.10 52.09
C PRO A 533 10.70 -12.69 53.45
N TYR A 534 9.48 -13.13 53.74
CA TYR A 534 8.72 -12.76 54.94
C TYR A 534 9.50 -12.99 56.24
N GLU A 535 10.30 -14.06 56.27
CA GLU A 535 11.11 -14.47 57.41
C GLU A 535 12.25 -13.48 57.72
N ALA A 536 12.67 -12.65 56.76
CA ALA A 536 13.70 -11.64 56.97
C ALA A 536 13.23 -10.47 57.86
N PHE A 537 11.92 -10.27 57.99
CA PHE A 537 11.32 -9.21 58.79
C PHE A 537 11.17 -9.61 60.25
N ASP A 538 11.27 -8.64 61.16
CA ASP A 538 10.95 -8.85 62.58
C ASP A 538 9.43 -8.98 62.78
N GLU A 539 9.00 -9.40 63.98
CA GLU A 539 7.59 -9.62 64.32
C GLU A 539 6.72 -8.37 64.08
N LYS A 540 7.25 -7.18 64.37
CA LYS A 540 6.51 -5.92 64.19
C LYS A 540 6.25 -5.62 62.72
N ASN A 541 7.25 -5.84 61.85
CA ASN A 541 7.14 -5.64 60.42
C ASN A 541 6.30 -6.74 59.75
N ARG A 542 6.43 -8.00 60.20
CA ARG A 542 5.54 -9.11 59.77
C ARG A 542 4.08 -8.80 60.06
N ALA A 543 3.77 -8.27 61.24
CA ALA A 543 2.42 -7.84 61.58
C ALA A 543 1.89 -6.75 60.61
N LEU A 544 2.74 -5.89 60.05
CA LEU A 544 2.30 -4.96 59.00
C LEU A 544 1.93 -5.69 57.71
N LEU A 545 2.78 -6.63 57.27
CA LEU A 545 2.55 -7.45 56.07
C LEU A 545 1.26 -8.27 56.18
N ASP A 546 0.95 -8.82 57.36
CA ASP A 546 -0.25 -9.65 57.56
C ASP A 546 -1.55 -8.84 57.53
N HIS A 547 -1.49 -7.53 57.82
CA HIS A 547 -2.68 -6.66 57.95
C HIS A 547 -2.84 -5.66 56.81
N TRP A 548 -1.87 -5.54 55.91
CA TRP A 548 -2.03 -4.73 54.71
C TRP A 548 -2.87 -5.42 53.64
N ALA A 549 -3.78 -4.66 53.06
CA ALA A 549 -4.66 -5.13 52.00
C ALA A 549 -3.85 -5.65 50.80
N SER A 550 -4.31 -6.76 50.24
CA SER A 550 -3.88 -7.29 48.96
C SER A 550 -5.05 -7.28 47.98
N TRP A 551 -4.72 -7.10 46.70
CA TRP A 551 -5.69 -6.85 45.63
C TRP A 551 -5.69 -7.99 44.64
N ASP A 552 -6.86 -8.59 44.42
CA ASP A 552 -6.98 -9.78 43.58
C ASP A 552 -7.12 -9.44 42.10
N SER A 553 -8.04 -8.52 41.78
CA SER A 553 -8.46 -8.28 40.41
C SER A 553 -8.34 -6.80 40.04
N TYR A 554 -8.00 -6.56 38.77
CA TYR A 554 -7.70 -5.28 38.17
C TYR A 554 -8.29 -5.24 36.77
N ARG A 555 -8.78 -4.08 36.33
CA ARG A 555 -9.20 -3.92 34.93
C ARG A 555 -8.94 -2.51 34.43
N LEU A 556 -8.48 -2.44 33.19
CA LEU A 556 -8.48 -1.26 32.32
C LEU A 556 -9.67 -1.40 31.37
N SER A 557 -10.64 -0.50 31.44
CA SER A 557 -11.81 -0.50 30.56
C SER A 557 -11.89 0.78 29.73
N GLN A 558 -11.80 0.64 28.41
CA GLN A 558 -11.91 1.70 27.40
C GLN A 558 -13.23 1.48 26.65
N LEU A 559 -14.31 2.04 27.19
CA LEU A 559 -15.68 1.82 26.71
C LEU A 559 -16.13 2.86 25.68
N THR A 560 -15.36 3.93 25.51
CA THR A 560 -15.50 4.93 24.45
C THR A 560 -14.12 5.20 23.84
N ALA A 561 -14.07 5.86 22.68
CA ALA A 561 -12.81 6.27 22.06
C ALA A 561 -12.04 7.34 22.86
N ASP A 562 -12.66 8.01 23.84
CA ASP A 562 -12.10 9.19 24.50
C ASP A 562 -11.91 9.04 26.02
N ALA A 563 -12.32 7.91 26.62
CA ALA A 563 -12.15 7.70 28.06
C ALA A 563 -11.92 6.23 28.45
N PHE A 564 -10.96 6.02 29.35
CA PHE A 564 -10.79 4.76 30.07
C PHE A 564 -10.90 4.93 31.58
N SER A 565 -11.17 3.82 32.27
CA SER A 565 -11.08 3.70 33.72
C SER A 565 -10.23 2.52 34.14
N ILE A 566 -9.50 2.67 35.26
CA ILE A 566 -8.80 1.60 35.95
C ILE A 566 -9.48 1.36 37.30
N ARG A 567 -9.86 0.10 37.52
CA ARG A 567 -10.51 -0.34 38.77
C ARG A 567 -9.78 -1.55 39.33
N LYS A 568 -9.85 -1.71 40.66
CA LYS A 568 -9.35 -2.90 41.36
C LYS A 568 -10.29 -3.36 42.45
N ARG A 569 -10.16 -4.61 42.91
CA ARG A 569 -10.91 -5.16 44.05
C ARG A 569 -10.06 -6.14 44.86
N ALA A 570 -10.36 -6.27 46.15
CA ALA A 570 -9.59 -7.11 47.06
C ALA A 570 -9.91 -8.61 46.87
N ASN A 571 -11.17 -8.95 46.60
CA ASN A 571 -11.68 -10.29 46.34
C ASN A 571 -12.97 -10.20 45.48
N ASP A 572 -13.46 -11.33 44.96
CA ASP A 572 -14.61 -11.39 44.04
C ASP A 572 -15.94 -10.91 44.62
N ASN A 573 -16.12 -11.08 45.94
CA ASN A 573 -17.31 -10.65 46.67
C ASN A 573 -17.19 -9.23 47.24
N ASN A 574 -16.15 -8.48 46.87
CA ASN A 574 -15.94 -7.09 47.27
C ASN A 574 -16.17 -6.13 46.09
N PRO A 575 -16.55 -4.87 46.37
CA PRO A 575 -16.80 -3.90 45.31
C PRO A 575 -15.51 -3.57 44.55
N TRP A 576 -15.67 -3.30 43.26
CA TRP A 576 -14.66 -2.62 42.47
C TRP A 576 -14.52 -1.17 42.94
N ILE A 577 -13.31 -0.76 43.31
CA ILE A 577 -13.01 0.65 43.62
C ILE A 577 -12.46 1.37 42.40
N GLY A 578 -12.91 2.60 42.17
CA GLY A 578 -12.36 3.48 41.14
C GLY A 578 -10.97 3.95 41.56
N THR A 579 -9.96 3.69 40.74
CA THR A 579 -8.58 4.06 41.06
C THR A 579 -8.10 5.24 40.22
N PHE A 580 -8.35 5.19 38.92
CA PHE A 580 -7.84 6.20 37.98
C PHE A 580 -8.71 6.25 36.72
N SER A 581 -8.78 7.41 36.07
CA SER A 581 -9.39 7.57 34.74
C SER A 581 -8.47 8.42 33.87
N GLY A 582 -8.49 8.18 32.57
CA GLY A 582 -7.77 8.97 31.58
C GLY A 582 -8.52 8.95 30.25
N THR A 583 -7.85 9.41 29.18
CA THR A 583 -8.46 9.52 27.85
C THR A 583 -8.31 8.24 27.04
N ARG A 584 -7.12 8.01 26.46
CA ARG A 584 -6.83 6.92 25.53
C ARG A 584 -5.65 6.10 26.02
N SER A 585 -5.90 4.86 26.41
CA SER A 585 -4.80 3.93 26.72
C SER A 585 -4.27 3.31 25.42
N GLU A 586 -2.95 3.12 25.33
CA GLU A 586 -2.34 2.38 24.22
C GLU A 586 -2.69 0.88 24.22
N GLY A 587 -3.24 0.33 25.32
CA GLY A 587 -3.66 -1.07 25.38
C GLY A 587 -2.56 -2.05 25.76
N TYR A 588 -1.53 -1.60 26.49
CA TYR A 588 -0.47 -2.44 27.04
C TYR A 588 -0.78 -2.80 28.49
N ALA A 589 -0.63 -4.07 28.85
CA ALA A 589 -0.72 -4.54 30.22
C ALA A 589 0.42 -5.49 30.58
N PHE A 590 0.77 -5.53 31.86
CA PHE A 590 1.67 -6.54 32.42
C PHE A 590 1.03 -7.19 33.65
N ALA A 591 1.17 -8.52 33.73
CA ALA A 591 0.91 -9.29 34.93
C ALA A 591 2.09 -10.23 35.19
N GLY A 592 2.54 -10.30 36.45
CA GLY A 592 3.54 -11.27 36.85
C GLY A 592 4.20 -10.91 38.17
N ASP A 593 5.36 -11.48 38.40
CA ASP A 593 6.19 -11.20 39.56
C ASP A 593 7.61 -10.78 39.15
N ILE A 594 8.48 -10.58 40.13
CA ILE A 594 9.90 -10.24 39.94
C ILE A 594 10.77 -11.39 39.41
N THR A 595 10.23 -12.60 39.24
CA THR A 595 10.90 -13.77 38.65
C THR A 595 10.49 -13.96 37.18
N GLY A 596 9.26 -13.58 36.83
CA GLY A 596 8.76 -13.67 35.47
C GLY A 596 7.33 -13.18 35.34
N GLY A 597 6.96 -12.79 34.13
CA GLY A 597 5.61 -12.37 33.82
C GLY A 597 5.38 -12.19 32.33
N MET A 598 4.17 -11.77 32.00
CA MET A 598 3.71 -11.61 30.63
C MET A 598 3.16 -10.20 30.42
N GLY A 599 3.76 -9.51 29.47
CA GLY A 599 3.18 -8.33 28.84
C GLY A 599 2.23 -8.72 27.71
N LEU A 600 1.19 -7.93 27.49
CA LEU A 600 0.25 -8.08 26.39
C LEU A 600 -0.11 -6.70 25.86
N GLU A 601 0.10 -6.51 24.56
CA GLU A 601 -0.44 -5.38 23.80
C GLU A 601 -1.68 -5.85 23.03
N LEU A 602 -2.80 -5.17 23.22
CA LEU A 602 -3.96 -5.24 22.33
C LEU A 602 -3.88 -4.05 21.38
N HIS A 603 -3.52 -4.29 20.12
CA HIS A 603 -3.39 -3.22 19.13
C HIS A 603 -4.74 -2.57 18.83
N ASP A 604 -4.71 -1.29 18.50
CA ASP A 604 -5.90 -0.48 18.21
C ASP A 604 -6.92 -0.45 19.36
N PHE A 605 -6.45 -0.52 20.63
CA PHE A 605 -7.26 -0.71 21.82
C PHE A 605 -8.40 0.32 21.98
N TRP A 606 -8.07 1.60 21.93
CA TRP A 606 -9.07 2.66 22.08
C TRP A 606 -9.78 2.97 20.77
N GLN A 607 -9.10 2.74 19.64
CA GLN A 607 -9.67 2.91 18.31
C GLN A 607 -10.77 1.86 18.05
N SER A 608 -10.62 0.65 18.57
CA SER A 608 -11.57 -0.47 18.41
C SER A 608 -12.41 -0.70 19.68
N TYR A 609 -12.71 0.36 20.43
CA TYR A 609 -13.58 0.27 21.61
C TYR A 609 -14.95 -0.38 21.25
N PRO A 610 -15.65 -1.00 22.21
CA PRO A 610 -15.32 -1.14 23.62
C PRO A 610 -14.36 -2.30 23.90
N SER A 611 -13.19 -1.99 24.46
CA SER A 611 -12.14 -2.96 24.79
C SER A 611 -11.74 -2.88 26.27
N SER A 612 -11.30 -4.01 26.83
CA SER A 612 -10.79 -4.07 28.21
C SER A 612 -9.59 -5.00 28.33
N ILE A 613 -8.69 -4.72 29.28
CA ILE A 613 -7.70 -5.69 29.74
C ILE A 613 -7.91 -5.93 31.23
N GLU A 614 -8.09 -7.19 31.60
CA GLU A 614 -8.45 -7.62 32.96
C GLU A 614 -7.40 -8.60 33.50
N ILE A 615 -6.97 -8.38 34.74
CA ILE A 615 -6.20 -9.34 35.53
C ILE A 615 -7.11 -9.81 36.67
N SER A 616 -7.31 -11.11 36.83
CA SER A 616 -7.97 -11.71 38.00
C SER A 616 -7.06 -12.72 38.69
N ASP A 617 -7.41 -13.12 39.91
CA ASP A 617 -6.74 -14.18 40.66
C ASP A 617 -5.26 -13.89 40.98
N ALA A 618 -4.87 -12.60 41.03
CA ALA A 618 -3.48 -12.18 41.20
C ALA A 618 -2.89 -12.56 42.58
N LYS A 619 -3.76 -12.89 43.55
CA LYS A 619 -3.37 -13.40 44.87
C LYS A 619 -3.13 -14.91 44.91
N THR A 620 -3.55 -15.63 43.88
CA THR A 620 -3.39 -17.09 43.80
C THR A 620 -2.06 -17.45 43.12
N PRO A 621 -1.65 -18.73 43.07
CA PRO A 621 -0.44 -19.13 42.33
C PRO A 621 -0.49 -18.87 40.81
N VAL A 622 -1.67 -18.61 40.24
CA VAL A 622 -1.85 -18.39 38.80
C VAL A 622 -2.90 -17.30 38.59
N ALA A 623 -2.48 -16.15 38.05
CA ALA A 623 -3.41 -15.09 37.66
C ALA A 623 -3.99 -15.34 36.26
N ALA A 624 -5.17 -14.83 35.96
CA ALA A 624 -5.68 -14.79 34.60
C ALA A 624 -5.46 -13.39 34.01
N LEU A 625 -4.77 -13.28 32.87
CA LEU A 625 -4.68 -12.07 32.07
C LEU A 625 -5.60 -12.21 30.84
N THR A 626 -6.63 -11.38 30.76
CA THR A 626 -7.64 -11.43 29.69
C THR A 626 -7.65 -10.13 28.90
N ALA A 627 -7.45 -10.24 27.59
CA ALA A 627 -7.67 -9.16 26.63
C ALA A 627 -9.08 -9.31 26.04
N TRP A 628 -10.00 -8.45 26.45
CA TRP A 628 -11.36 -8.37 25.92
C TRP A 628 -11.36 -7.48 24.68
N ILE A 629 -11.52 -8.12 23.53
CA ILE A 629 -11.69 -7.49 22.22
C ILE A 629 -13.09 -6.86 22.14
N TRP A 630 -14.07 -7.45 22.82
CA TRP A 630 -15.33 -6.81 23.18
C TRP A 630 -15.55 -6.93 24.68
N SER A 631 -15.65 -5.78 25.35
CA SER A 631 -15.70 -5.72 26.82
C SER A 631 -17.04 -6.19 27.40
N PRO A 632 -17.05 -7.03 28.46
CA PRO A 632 -18.27 -7.39 29.19
C PRO A 632 -18.95 -6.22 29.93
N ASP A 633 -18.25 -5.10 30.09
CA ASP A 633 -18.78 -3.85 30.67
C ASP A 633 -19.59 -3.02 29.65
N ALA A 634 -19.53 -3.36 28.36
CA ALA A 634 -20.29 -2.69 27.30
C ALA A 634 -21.70 -3.29 27.14
N GLU A 635 -22.51 -2.61 26.32
CA GLU A 635 -23.71 -3.21 25.76
C GLU A 635 -23.35 -4.44 24.91
N PRO A 636 -24.25 -5.43 24.76
CA PRO A 636 -24.02 -6.51 23.81
C PRO A 636 -23.97 -5.99 22.37
N MET A 637 -23.26 -6.70 21.49
CA MET A 637 -23.31 -6.45 20.05
C MET A 637 -24.72 -6.70 19.53
N ASP A 638 -25.32 -5.66 18.94
CA ASP A 638 -26.55 -5.75 18.17
C ASP A 638 -26.23 -5.45 16.70
N LEU A 639 -26.30 -6.49 15.86
CA LEU A 639 -25.88 -6.43 14.46
C LEU A 639 -27.06 -6.42 13.48
N ARG A 640 -28.27 -6.26 14.00
CA ARG A 640 -29.51 -6.19 13.21
C ARG A 640 -29.53 -4.92 12.38
N HIS A 641 -30.45 -4.88 11.42
CA HIS A 641 -30.71 -3.66 10.66
C HIS A 641 -31.13 -2.51 11.60
N TYR A 642 -30.70 -1.29 11.27
CA TYR A 642 -30.92 -0.12 12.11
C TYR A 642 -32.39 0.34 12.18
N ASP A 643 -33.26 -0.17 11.31
CA ASP A 643 -34.68 0.16 11.23
C ASP A 643 -35.53 -1.10 10.97
N ASN A 644 -36.82 -1.07 11.32
CA ASN A 644 -37.80 -2.08 10.94
C ASN A 644 -38.42 -1.81 9.56
N VAL A 645 -38.09 -0.69 8.92
CA VAL A 645 -38.51 -0.32 7.57
C VAL A 645 -37.31 -0.31 6.63
N ALA A 646 -37.47 -0.88 5.43
CA ALA A 646 -36.49 -0.78 4.36
C ALA A 646 -36.63 0.57 3.65
N HIS A 647 -35.54 1.31 3.46
CA HIS A 647 -35.54 2.56 2.69
C HIS A 647 -35.07 2.33 1.26
N ASP A 648 -35.49 3.21 0.35
CA ASP A 648 -35.25 3.06 -1.10
C ASP A 648 -34.19 4.03 -1.67
N LEU A 649 -33.80 3.76 -2.91
CA LEU A 649 -32.68 4.46 -3.58
C LEU A 649 -33.00 5.92 -3.85
N ASN A 650 -34.27 6.27 -4.04
CA ASN A 650 -34.70 7.64 -4.31
C ASN A 650 -34.75 8.47 -3.02
N ALA A 651 -35.18 7.87 -1.92
CA ALA A 651 -35.37 8.56 -0.64
C ALA A 651 -34.05 8.72 0.13
N SER A 652 -33.28 7.65 0.29
CA SER A 652 -32.10 7.63 1.17
C SER A 652 -30.84 7.08 0.50
N TYR A 653 -30.87 6.89 -0.82
CA TYR A 653 -29.76 6.28 -1.57
C TYR A 653 -29.42 4.85 -1.12
N GLU A 654 -30.39 4.18 -0.49
CA GLU A 654 -30.32 2.82 0.04
C GLU A 654 -31.02 1.82 -0.89
N ASP A 655 -30.61 0.55 -0.86
CA ASP A 655 -31.24 -0.52 -1.63
C ASP A 655 -31.45 -1.74 -0.72
N VAL A 656 -32.15 -1.57 0.40
CA VAL A 656 -32.42 -2.67 1.33
C VAL A 656 -33.39 -3.65 0.66
N GLN A 657 -33.00 -4.91 0.68
CA GLN A 657 -33.78 -6.01 0.13
C GLN A 657 -34.01 -7.05 1.23
N GLU A 658 -35.16 -7.72 1.15
CA GLU A 658 -35.56 -8.71 2.14
C GLU A 658 -34.45 -9.76 2.36
N GLY A 659 -34.03 -9.92 3.63
CA GLY A 659 -32.97 -10.86 4.02
C GLY A 659 -31.54 -10.47 3.63
N MET A 660 -31.32 -9.35 2.95
CA MET A 660 -29.98 -8.94 2.48
C MET A 660 -29.24 -7.98 3.43
N SER A 661 -29.97 -7.36 4.36
CA SER A 661 -29.36 -6.63 5.49
C SER A 661 -29.00 -7.63 6.59
N THR A 662 -27.80 -8.20 6.48
CA THR A 662 -27.37 -9.30 7.35
C THR A 662 -25.86 -9.27 7.61
N PRO A 663 -25.42 -9.45 8.87
CA PRO A 663 -24.02 -9.62 9.23
C PRO A 663 -23.51 -11.05 9.03
N TYR A 664 -24.38 -12.00 8.64
CA TYR A 664 -23.96 -13.41 8.47
C TYR A 664 -22.87 -13.52 7.42
N GLY A 665 -21.66 -13.80 7.89
CA GLY A 665 -20.46 -13.98 7.09
C GLY A 665 -19.48 -12.82 7.08
N ILE A 666 -19.73 -11.71 7.77
CA ILE A 666 -18.71 -10.66 7.97
C ILE A 666 -17.61 -11.17 8.91
N ALA A 667 -16.41 -10.59 8.83
CA ALA A 667 -15.30 -10.94 9.71
C ALA A 667 -14.69 -9.73 10.40
N ARG A 668 -13.86 -9.99 11.41
CA ARG A 668 -12.98 -8.99 12.00
C ARG A 668 -11.67 -9.63 12.42
N THR A 669 -10.58 -8.89 12.21
CA THR A 669 -9.22 -9.28 12.62
C THR A 669 -8.68 -8.32 13.66
N THR A 670 -8.06 -8.88 14.70
CA THR A 670 -7.43 -8.16 15.81
C THR A 670 -6.00 -8.66 16.00
N THR A 671 -5.06 -7.75 16.22
CA THR A 671 -3.66 -8.10 16.49
C THR A 671 -3.35 -7.94 17.97
N LEU A 672 -2.63 -8.91 18.54
CA LEU A 672 -2.02 -8.82 19.86
C LEU A 672 -0.51 -9.05 19.75
N THR A 673 0.27 -8.42 20.62
CA THR A 673 1.67 -8.79 20.82
C THR A 673 1.88 -9.27 22.24
N LEU A 674 2.34 -10.52 22.39
CA LEU A 674 2.71 -11.09 23.68
C LEU A 674 4.19 -10.80 23.95
N ILE A 675 4.49 -10.37 25.17
CA ILE A 675 5.84 -10.02 25.64
C ILE A 675 6.20 -10.87 26.88
N PRO A 676 6.68 -12.11 26.70
CA PRO A 676 7.29 -12.90 27.76
C PRO A 676 8.53 -12.19 28.32
N GLN A 677 8.58 -11.96 29.63
CA GLN A 677 9.68 -11.20 30.24
C GLN A 677 10.07 -11.70 31.63
N GLY A 678 11.28 -11.35 32.07
CA GLY A 678 11.88 -11.78 33.34
C GLY A 678 11.28 -11.15 34.61
N GLY A 679 10.17 -10.42 34.49
CA GLY A 679 9.44 -9.80 35.59
C GLY A 679 9.20 -8.30 35.39
N TYR A 680 8.65 -7.65 36.42
CA TYR A 680 8.39 -6.21 36.39
C TYR A 680 9.67 -5.39 36.63
N SER A 681 9.96 -4.43 35.76
CA SER A 681 11.19 -3.61 35.76
C SER A 681 10.95 -2.12 36.00
N GLY A 682 9.79 -1.78 36.58
CA GLY A 682 9.41 -0.41 36.91
C GLY A 682 8.76 0.37 35.75
N LYS A 683 8.19 1.53 36.10
CA LYS A 683 7.35 2.32 35.18
C LYS A 683 8.07 2.81 33.94
N LYS A 684 9.36 3.18 34.05
CA LYS A 684 10.13 3.72 32.93
C LYS A 684 10.29 2.68 31.81
N ALA A 685 10.72 1.48 32.16
CA ALA A 685 10.87 0.39 31.20
C ALA A 685 9.52 -0.02 30.59
N PHE A 686 8.46 -0.04 31.41
CA PHE A 686 7.10 -0.29 30.93
C PHE A 686 6.64 0.77 29.91
N ALA A 687 6.85 2.06 30.19
CA ALA A 687 6.48 3.15 29.28
C ALA A 687 7.25 3.09 27.95
N GLU A 688 8.55 2.79 28.01
CA GLU A 688 9.39 2.62 26.83
C GLU A 688 8.91 1.44 25.97
N GLN A 689 8.51 0.32 26.59
CA GLN A 689 7.94 -0.83 25.91
C GLN A 689 6.60 -0.49 25.25
N ALA A 690 5.67 0.13 25.98
CA ALA A 690 4.37 0.54 25.45
C ALA A 690 4.51 1.49 24.26
N LYS A 691 5.36 2.52 24.37
CA LYS A 691 5.62 3.46 23.27
C LYS A 691 6.12 2.75 22.02
N GLN A 692 6.99 1.75 22.17
CA GLN A 692 7.51 1.00 21.03
C GLN A 692 6.45 0.11 20.36
N LEU A 693 5.55 -0.48 21.14
CA LEU A 693 4.49 -1.36 20.65
C LEU A 693 3.40 -0.58 19.91
N ALA A 694 3.09 0.65 20.35
CA ALA A 694 2.15 1.57 19.71
C ALA A 694 2.67 2.17 18.38
N GLY A 695 3.98 2.02 18.08
CA GLY A 695 4.58 2.47 16.83
C GLY A 695 4.38 1.45 15.70
N PRO A 696 4.23 1.88 14.42
CA PRO A 696 4.04 0.97 13.29
C PRO A 696 5.23 0.00 13.15
N GLY A 697 6.46 0.53 13.23
CA GLY A 697 7.69 -0.28 13.16
C GLY A 697 7.78 -1.13 11.88
N VAL A 698 7.39 -0.54 10.75
CA VAL A 698 7.36 -1.16 9.43
C VAL A 698 8.56 -0.69 8.62
N LEU A 699 9.27 -1.62 7.99
CA LEU A 699 10.43 -1.35 7.12
C LEU A 699 10.03 -1.62 5.66
N MET A 700 10.35 -0.72 4.73
CA MET A 700 9.90 -0.85 3.33
C MET A 700 10.87 -0.20 2.34
N PRO A 701 10.84 -0.56 1.04
CA PRO A 701 11.54 0.20 0.02
C PRO A 701 11.09 1.67 -0.02
N VAL A 702 12.02 2.56 -0.37
CA VAL A 702 11.71 4.00 -0.52
C VAL A 702 10.74 4.26 -1.69
N PRO A 703 9.93 5.34 -1.65
CA PRO A 703 8.99 5.70 -2.71
C PRO A 703 9.58 5.68 -4.13
N ASP A 704 10.76 6.26 -4.32
CA ASP A 704 11.44 6.30 -5.63
C ASP A 704 11.71 4.90 -6.19
N TYR A 705 12.06 3.95 -5.33
CA TYR A 705 12.26 2.56 -5.75
C TYR A 705 10.93 1.91 -6.15
N LEU A 706 9.90 2.05 -5.31
CA LEU A 706 8.56 1.50 -5.58
C LEU A 706 7.98 2.06 -6.89
N HIS A 707 8.15 3.36 -7.12
CA HIS A 707 7.74 4.06 -8.35
C HIS A 707 8.44 3.46 -9.57
N ALA A 708 9.77 3.33 -9.52
CA ALA A 708 10.57 2.84 -10.62
C ALA A 708 10.21 1.42 -11.06
N LYS A 709 9.78 0.55 -10.14
CA LYS A 709 9.39 -0.84 -10.43
C LYS A 709 7.99 -0.97 -11.03
N GLN A 710 7.13 0.02 -10.83
CA GLN A 710 5.76 0.05 -11.35
C GLN A 710 4.97 -1.25 -11.08
N ALA A 711 5.23 -1.93 -9.95
CA ALA A 711 4.61 -3.20 -9.63
C ALA A 711 3.13 -3.07 -9.23
N PHE A 712 2.70 -1.85 -8.89
CA PHE A 712 1.31 -1.42 -8.67
C PHE A 712 0.81 -0.47 -9.78
N GLY A 713 1.33 -0.65 -11.01
CA GLY A 713 0.91 0.14 -12.15
C GLY A 713 1.55 1.53 -12.19
N VAL A 714 0.79 2.50 -12.69
CA VAL A 714 1.28 3.83 -13.08
C VAL A 714 0.74 4.88 -12.11
N TRP A 715 1.64 5.60 -11.45
CA TRP A 715 1.37 6.66 -10.49
C TRP A 715 2.59 7.59 -10.43
N SER A 716 2.43 8.87 -10.09
CA SER A 716 3.56 9.81 -10.01
C SER A 716 4.07 9.99 -8.60
N LEU A 717 5.38 10.25 -8.44
CA LEU A 717 5.94 10.85 -7.23
C LEU A 717 5.47 12.31 -7.07
N PRO A 718 5.47 12.86 -5.84
CA PRO A 718 5.13 14.26 -5.61
C PRO A 718 6.07 15.20 -6.38
N ASP A 719 5.50 16.18 -7.10
CA ASP A 719 6.27 17.20 -7.80
C ASP A 719 5.70 18.60 -7.55
N ARG A 720 6.52 19.48 -6.96
CA ARG A 720 6.16 20.87 -6.62
C ARG A 720 6.97 21.89 -7.42
N SER A 721 7.62 21.47 -8.51
CA SER A 721 8.58 22.31 -9.25
C SER A 721 7.97 23.52 -9.96
N THR A 722 6.64 23.56 -10.15
CA THR A 722 5.92 24.71 -10.73
C THR A 722 4.70 25.07 -9.88
N PRO A 723 4.19 26.31 -9.96
CA PRO A 723 2.99 26.71 -9.22
C PRO A 723 1.78 25.81 -9.51
N PHE A 724 1.62 25.34 -10.75
CA PHE A 724 0.53 24.44 -11.11
C PHE A 724 0.69 23.06 -10.45
N ARG A 725 1.88 22.45 -10.55
CA ARG A 725 2.14 21.15 -9.93
C ARG A 725 2.02 21.22 -8.41
N ALA A 726 2.54 22.29 -7.80
CA ALA A 726 2.38 22.57 -6.37
C ALA A 726 0.90 22.66 -5.96
N ARG A 727 0.05 23.34 -6.75
CA ARG A 727 -1.40 23.41 -6.49
C ARG A 727 -2.08 22.03 -6.50
N VAL A 728 -1.63 21.11 -7.35
CA VAL A 728 -2.15 19.73 -7.38
C VAL A 728 -1.73 18.99 -6.11
N GLU A 729 -0.45 19.05 -5.74
CA GLU A 729 0.04 18.43 -4.49
C GLU A 729 -0.63 19.03 -3.25
N ASP A 730 -0.84 20.35 -3.21
CA ASP A 730 -1.54 21.02 -2.12
C ASP A 730 -2.97 20.50 -1.96
N ARG A 731 -3.65 20.18 -3.07
CA ARG A 731 -4.99 19.59 -3.00
C ARG A 731 -4.94 18.13 -2.52
N LEU A 732 -3.97 17.33 -2.96
CA LEU A 732 -3.77 15.96 -2.47
C LEU A 732 -3.53 15.96 -0.95
N ASP A 733 -2.60 16.80 -0.49
CA ASP A 733 -2.29 16.98 0.93
C ASP A 733 -3.51 17.47 1.72
N ALA A 734 -4.28 18.42 1.15
CA ALA A 734 -5.48 18.95 1.80
C ALA A 734 -6.57 17.90 2.01
N TYR A 735 -6.80 16.99 1.06
CA TYR A 735 -7.75 15.88 1.26
C TYR A 735 -7.27 14.94 2.37
N ILE A 736 -5.99 14.52 2.36
CA ILE A 736 -5.43 13.65 3.40
C ILE A 736 -5.56 14.31 4.78
N SER A 737 -5.14 15.56 4.92
CA SER A 737 -5.22 16.29 6.20
C SER A 737 -6.67 16.49 6.66
N PHE A 738 -7.60 16.74 5.75
CA PHE A 738 -9.01 16.86 6.10
C PHE A 738 -9.59 15.55 6.62
N TYR A 739 -9.38 14.42 5.94
CA TYR A 739 -9.91 13.13 6.39
C TYR A 739 -9.25 12.64 7.67
N GLN A 740 -7.95 12.87 7.85
CA GLN A 740 -7.27 12.57 9.11
C GLN A 740 -7.93 13.31 10.29
N LYS A 741 -8.21 14.61 10.12
CA LYS A 741 -8.95 15.39 11.13
C LYS A 741 -10.40 14.92 11.27
N ALA A 742 -11.07 14.59 10.16
CA ALA A 742 -12.47 14.16 10.17
C ALA A 742 -12.65 12.85 10.94
N ILE A 743 -11.75 11.87 10.79
CA ILE A 743 -11.75 10.62 11.58
C ILE A 743 -11.75 10.94 13.07
N GLU A 744 -10.87 11.85 13.50
CA GLU A 744 -10.76 12.25 14.91
C GLU A 744 -11.97 13.08 15.40
N GLN A 745 -12.42 14.07 14.63
CA GLN A 745 -13.53 14.94 15.00
C GLN A 745 -14.86 14.18 15.09
N ASN A 746 -15.11 13.25 14.16
CA ASN A 746 -16.35 12.49 14.07
C ASN A 746 -16.29 11.15 14.80
N LYS A 747 -15.15 10.83 15.44
CA LYS A 747 -14.93 9.62 16.21
C LYS A 747 -15.26 8.35 15.42
N TRP A 748 -14.75 8.25 14.20
CA TRP A 748 -14.86 7.04 13.34
C TRP A 748 -13.97 5.91 13.87
N TYR A 749 -14.32 5.49 15.07
CA TYR A 749 -13.71 4.49 15.91
C TYR A 749 -14.81 3.53 16.36
N GLY A 750 -14.44 2.34 16.78
CA GLY A 750 -15.35 1.31 17.26
C GLY A 750 -15.01 -0.03 16.64
N PHE A 751 -15.36 -1.10 17.34
CA PHE A 751 -14.99 -2.46 16.97
C PHE A 751 -15.32 -2.86 15.52
N TRP A 752 -16.52 -2.51 15.03
CA TRP A 752 -16.94 -2.78 13.65
C TRP A 752 -16.69 -1.63 12.68
N ASN A 753 -16.29 -0.45 13.16
CA ASN A 753 -16.26 0.79 12.37
C ASN A 753 -14.83 1.27 12.07
N TYR A 754 -13.89 1.00 12.97
CA TYR A 754 -12.54 1.56 12.89
C TYR A 754 -11.82 1.07 11.63
N GLY A 755 -11.53 2.04 10.76
CA GLY A 755 -10.85 1.90 9.49
C GLY A 755 -11.62 2.55 8.34
N ASP A 756 -12.95 2.60 8.41
CA ASP A 756 -13.77 3.22 7.36
C ASP A 756 -13.96 4.73 7.55
N VAL A 757 -14.50 5.38 6.52
CA VAL A 757 -14.90 6.78 6.49
C VAL A 757 -16.35 6.91 6.01
N MET A 758 -16.98 8.06 6.24
CA MET A 758 -18.34 8.31 5.73
C MET A 758 -18.30 8.82 4.28
N HIS A 759 -19.39 8.68 3.54
CA HIS A 759 -19.48 8.88 2.10
C HIS A 759 -19.84 10.33 1.71
N ALA A 760 -20.82 10.96 2.37
CA ALA A 760 -21.26 12.32 2.03
C ALA A 760 -21.64 13.19 3.23
N TYR A 761 -21.57 14.52 3.03
CA TYR A 761 -21.75 15.53 4.07
C TYR A 761 -23.14 16.18 4.05
N ASP A 762 -23.63 16.58 5.23
CA ASP A 762 -24.82 17.41 5.43
C ASP A 762 -24.38 18.80 5.92
N PRO A 763 -24.40 19.83 5.05
CA PRO A 763 -23.92 21.17 5.41
C PRO A 763 -24.89 21.94 6.30
N VAL A 764 -26.12 21.46 6.51
CA VAL A 764 -27.11 22.11 7.38
C VAL A 764 -26.95 21.59 8.81
N ARG A 765 -26.71 20.28 8.95
CA ARG A 765 -26.48 19.65 10.26
C ARG A 765 -25.02 19.69 10.72
N HIS A 766 -24.10 20.17 9.88
CA HIS A 766 -22.66 20.17 10.14
C HIS A 766 -22.13 18.78 10.54
N THR A 767 -22.55 17.76 9.79
CA THR A 767 -22.17 16.37 10.08
C THR A 767 -22.17 15.54 8.80
N TRP A 768 -21.42 14.44 8.82
CA TRP A 768 -21.55 13.42 7.80
C TRP A 768 -22.92 12.75 7.90
N ARG A 769 -23.46 12.27 6.79
CA ARG A 769 -24.81 11.67 6.71
C ARG A 769 -24.83 10.24 7.28
N TYR A 770 -24.35 10.09 8.51
CA TYR A 770 -24.20 8.82 9.22
C TYR A 770 -25.51 8.04 9.39
N ASP A 771 -26.64 8.72 9.27
CA ASP A 771 -28.00 8.23 9.50
C ASP A 771 -28.89 8.21 8.24
N ILE A 772 -28.32 8.44 7.04
CA ILE A 772 -29.10 8.50 5.79
C ILE A 772 -28.60 7.45 4.80
N GLY A 773 -29.13 6.23 4.91
CA GLY A 773 -29.01 5.15 3.93
C GLY A 773 -27.61 5.04 3.30
N GLY A 774 -27.53 5.17 1.98
CA GLY A 774 -26.28 5.07 1.22
C GLY A 774 -25.34 6.27 1.33
N PHE A 775 -25.54 7.23 2.24
CA PHE A 775 -24.61 8.35 2.42
C PHE A 775 -23.72 8.23 3.66
N ALA A 776 -23.91 7.17 4.46
CA ALA A 776 -23.16 6.87 5.67
C ALA A 776 -21.81 6.20 5.36
N TRP A 777 -21.51 5.01 5.85
CA TRP A 777 -20.20 4.36 5.67
C TRP A 777 -19.88 4.10 4.19
N ASP A 778 -18.64 4.36 3.77
CA ASP A 778 -18.21 4.44 2.37
C ASP A 778 -17.94 3.08 1.71
N ASN A 779 -17.53 2.07 2.47
CA ASN A 779 -17.36 0.69 2.01
C ASN A 779 -16.67 0.56 0.63
N THR A 780 -15.51 1.20 0.44
CA THR A 780 -14.69 1.19 -0.79
C THR A 780 -15.25 1.91 -2.02
N GLU A 781 -16.39 2.60 -1.91
CA GLU A 781 -17.05 3.24 -3.06
C GLU A 781 -16.07 4.20 -3.76
N LEU A 782 -15.95 4.04 -5.09
CA LEU A 782 -15.01 4.79 -5.93
C LEU A 782 -13.54 4.69 -5.51
N ALA A 783 -13.14 3.53 -4.97
CA ALA A 783 -11.76 3.14 -4.70
C ALA A 783 -11.05 4.00 -3.64
N SER A 784 -11.76 4.36 -2.56
CA SER A 784 -11.20 5.06 -1.39
C SER A 784 -9.94 4.38 -0.83
N ASN A 785 -9.86 3.04 -0.86
CA ASN A 785 -8.65 2.29 -0.51
C ASN A 785 -7.43 2.67 -1.37
N MET A 786 -7.58 2.65 -2.69
CA MET A 786 -6.48 2.96 -3.61
C MET A 786 -6.05 4.41 -3.49
N TRP A 787 -7.00 5.32 -3.22
CA TRP A 787 -6.67 6.72 -2.95
C TRP A 787 -5.65 6.86 -1.82
N LEU A 788 -5.89 6.22 -0.66
CA LEU A 788 -4.94 6.25 0.46
C LEU A 788 -3.64 5.53 0.12
N TRP A 789 -3.71 4.35 -0.49
CA TRP A 789 -2.52 3.58 -0.82
C TRP A 789 -1.59 4.26 -1.82
N TYR A 790 -2.12 4.87 -2.89
CA TYR A 790 -1.29 5.62 -3.83
C TYR A 790 -0.67 6.87 -3.18
N ASN A 791 -1.40 7.59 -2.32
CA ASN A 791 -0.81 8.69 -1.55
C ASN A 791 0.31 8.22 -0.60
N PHE A 792 0.16 7.03 -0.01
CA PHE A 792 1.23 6.43 0.80
C PHE A 792 2.45 6.05 -0.06
N LEU A 793 2.26 5.31 -1.16
CA LEU A 793 3.34 4.87 -2.05
C LEU A 793 4.20 6.05 -2.53
N ARG A 794 3.56 7.20 -2.78
CA ARG A 794 4.18 8.45 -3.22
C ARG A 794 5.11 9.09 -2.20
N THR A 795 4.78 8.95 -0.91
CA THR A 795 5.32 9.82 0.13
C THR A 795 6.05 9.06 1.24
N GLY A 796 5.72 7.77 1.46
CA GLY A 796 6.20 6.99 2.58
C GLY A 796 5.74 7.51 3.95
N ARG A 797 4.74 8.39 4.00
CA ARG A 797 4.31 9.07 5.23
C ARG A 797 3.57 8.13 6.19
N ALA A 798 3.93 8.21 7.48
CA ALA A 798 3.40 7.34 8.52
C ALA A 798 1.94 7.62 8.91
N ASP A 799 1.45 8.85 8.74
CA ASP A 799 0.05 9.19 8.98
C ASP A 799 -0.87 8.57 7.92
N ILE A 800 -0.48 8.61 6.65
CA ILE A 800 -1.21 7.96 5.55
C ILE A 800 -1.15 6.44 5.69
N TRP A 801 0.00 5.88 6.11
CA TRP A 801 0.11 4.45 6.42
C TRP A 801 -0.97 3.99 7.40
N ARG A 802 -1.13 4.69 8.53
CA ARG A 802 -2.12 4.33 9.56
C ARG A 802 -3.54 4.34 9.00
N MET A 803 -3.89 5.35 8.20
CA MET A 803 -5.20 5.43 7.56
C MET A 803 -5.41 4.26 6.58
N ALA A 804 -4.42 3.97 5.72
CA ALA A 804 -4.52 2.93 4.71
C ALA A 804 -4.55 1.51 5.30
N GLU A 805 -3.76 1.25 6.35
CA GLU A 805 -3.76 -0.01 7.10
C GLU A 805 -5.12 -0.24 7.78
N ALA A 806 -5.63 0.77 8.50
CA ALA A 806 -6.93 0.67 9.17
C ALA A 806 -8.07 0.44 8.16
N MET A 807 -8.11 1.20 7.06
CA MET A 807 -9.11 1.03 5.99
C MET A 807 -9.02 -0.35 5.36
N THR A 808 -7.82 -0.88 5.10
CA THR A 808 -7.67 -2.23 4.56
C THR A 808 -8.18 -3.29 5.54
N ARG A 809 -7.86 -3.17 6.83
CA ARG A 809 -8.32 -4.11 7.87
C ARG A 809 -9.82 -4.06 8.11
N HIS A 810 -10.46 -2.93 7.81
CA HIS A 810 -11.91 -2.79 7.86
C HIS A 810 -12.56 -3.36 6.60
N THR A 811 -12.27 -2.75 5.46
CA THR A 811 -12.99 -3.01 4.20
C THR A 811 -12.78 -4.41 3.65
N ALA A 812 -11.67 -5.07 3.98
CA ALA A 812 -11.40 -6.44 3.57
C ALA A 812 -12.08 -7.50 4.44
N GLU A 813 -12.62 -7.12 5.60
CA GLU A 813 -13.13 -8.02 6.64
C GLU A 813 -14.61 -7.74 6.96
N VAL A 814 -14.95 -6.49 7.29
CA VAL A 814 -16.29 -6.10 7.75
C VAL A 814 -17.24 -5.89 6.58
N ASP A 815 -16.76 -5.29 5.49
CA ASP A 815 -17.59 -4.93 4.33
C ASP A 815 -17.74 -6.09 3.33
N VAL A 816 -17.12 -7.24 3.61
CA VAL A 816 -17.06 -8.43 2.74
C VAL A 816 -17.66 -9.65 3.46
N TYR A 817 -18.30 -10.52 2.69
CA TYR A 817 -18.78 -11.80 3.18
C TYR A 817 -17.77 -12.91 2.89
N HIS A 818 -17.41 -13.67 3.92
CA HIS A 818 -16.40 -14.74 3.87
C HIS A 818 -17.01 -16.14 3.79
N ILE A 819 -18.27 -16.28 4.21
CA ILE A 819 -19.05 -17.53 4.18
C ILE A 819 -20.48 -17.27 3.71
N GLY A 820 -21.22 -18.35 3.49
CA GLY A 820 -22.65 -18.29 3.20
C GLY A 820 -23.02 -17.87 1.77
N PRO A 821 -24.29 -17.50 1.56
CA PRO A 821 -24.83 -17.19 0.23
C PRO A 821 -24.09 -16.06 -0.48
N ASN A 822 -23.62 -15.05 0.28
CA ASN A 822 -22.96 -13.86 -0.25
C ASN A 822 -21.43 -13.95 -0.29
N ALA A 823 -20.83 -15.09 0.12
CA ALA A 823 -19.38 -15.27 0.19
C ALA A 823 -18.64 -14.81 -1.08
N GLY A 824 -17.60 -14.00 -0.91
CA GLY A 824 -16.81 -13.44 -2.00
C GLY A 824 -17.35 -12.11 -2.55
N LEU A 825 -18.50 -11.62 -2.09
CA LEU A 825 -19.05 -10.30 -2.43
C LEU A 825 -18.95 -9.35 -1.23
N GLY A 826 -18.92 -8.05 -1.50
CA GLY A 826 -19.03 -7.02 -0.46
C GLY A 826 -20.35 -6.27 -0.51
N SER A 827 -20.66 -5.54 0.56
CA SER A 827 -21.89 -4.76 0.70
C SER A 827 -21.63 -3.29 0.35
N ARG A 828 -22.45 -2.74 -0.54
CA ARG A 828 -22.41 -1.31 -0.88
C ARG A 828 -22.63 -0.42 0.37
N HIS A 829 -22.00 0.76 0.35
CA HIS A 829 -22.09 1.84 1.32
C HIS A 829 -23.50 2.06 1.92
N ASN A 830 -23.57 2.18 3.25
CA ASN A 830 -24.82 2.17 4.02
C ASN A 830 -24.63 2.62 5.49
N VAL A 831 -25.71 2.84 6.24
CA VAL A 831 -25.70 3.15 7.69
C VAL A 831 -25.04 2.03 8.49
N SER A 832 -25.30 0.78 8.12
CA SER A 832 -24.57 -0.38 8.64
C SER A 832 -23.69 -0.97 7.54
N HIS A 833 -22.46 -1.37 7.84
CA HIS A 833 -21.51 -1.89 6.85
C HIS A 833 -22.06 -3.03 5.97
N TRP A 834 -23.04 -3.80 6.45
CA TRP A 834 -23.70 -4.90 5.74
C TRP A 834 -25.16 -4.63 5.32
N GLY A 835 -25.66 -3.40 5.47
CA GLY A 835 -27.08 -3.07 5.38
C GLY A 835 -27.65 -3.07 3.95
N CYS A 836 -26.87 -2.64 2.95
CA CYS A 836 -27.36 -2.49 1.58
C CYS A 836 -27.59 -3.84 0.88
N GLY A 837 -28.66 -3.98 0.09
CA GLY A 837 -28.96 -5.18 -0.71
C GLY A 837 -28.12 -5.35 -1.98
N ALA A 838 -27.35 -4.33 -2.37
CA ALA A 838 -26.38 -4.44 -3.45
C ALA A 838 -25.11 -5.15 -2.95
N LYS A 839 -25.07 -6.47 -3.13
CA LYS A 839 -23.90 -7.31 -2.85
C LYS A 839 -23.10 -7.51 -4.14
N GLU A 840 -21.92 -6.91 -4.23
CA GLU A 840 -21.17 -6.83 -5.48
C GLU A 840 -19.67 -7.05 -5.28
N ALA A 841 -19.02 -7.61 -6.31
CA ALA A 841 -17.58 -7.85 -6.30
C ALA A 841 -16.75 -6.56 -6.32
N ARG A 842 -17.35 -5.44 -6.74
CA ARG A 842 -16.67 -4.14 -6.76
C ARG A 842 -16.23 -3.67 -5.36
N ILE A 843 -16.87 -4.18 -4.29
CA ILE A 843 -16.49 -3.91 -2.90
C ILE A 843 -15.46 -4.92 -2.39
N SER A 844 -15.56 -6.19 -2.76
CA SER A 844 -14.70 -7.27 -2.26
C SER A 844 -13.43 -7.53 -3.08
N GLN A 845 -13.01 -6.60 -3.95
CA GLN A 845 -11.92 -6.86 -4.88
C GLN A 845 -10.63 -7.21 -4.15
N ALA A 846 -9.92 -8.23 -4.63
CA ALA A 846 -8.57 -8.54 -4.18
C ALA A 846 -7.63 -7.34 -4.38
N ALA A 847 -7.92 -6.49 -5.39
CA ALA A 847 -7.18 -5.27 -5.70
C ALA A 847 -6.95 -4.34 -4.50
N TRP A 848 -7.93 -4.26 -3.60
CA TRP A 848 -7.86 -3.43 -2.38
C TRP A 848 -6.79 -3.93 -1.40
N ASN A 849 -6.63 -5.26 -1.31
CA ASN A 849 -5.82 -5.93 -0.30
C ASN A 849 -4.37 -6.13 -0.74
N ARG A 850 -4.10 -6.05 -2.05
CA ARG A 850 -2.78 -6.26 -2.65
C ARG A 850 -1.72 -5.33 -2.08
N PHE A 851 -2.05 -4.07 -1.84
CA PHE A 851 -1.11 -3.10 -1.29
C PHE A 851 -0.58 -3.56 0.05
N TYR A 852 -1.46 -3.75 1.03
CA TYR A 852 -1.06 -4.20 2.36
C TYR A 852 -0.38 -5.59 2.32
N TYR A 853 -0.92 -6.54 1.56
CA TYR A 853 -0.35 -7.88 1.42
C TYR A 853 1.09 -7.84 0.89
N TYR A 854 1.33 -7.22 -0.25
CA TYR A 854 2.65 -7.24 -0.86
C TYR A 854 3.66 -6.38 -0.10
N LEU A 855 3.21 -5.31 0.56
CA LEU A 855 4.10 -4.44 1.33
C LEU A 855 4.51 -5.06 2.67
N THR A 856 3.64 -5.83 3.33
CA THR A 856 3.86 -6.36 4.70
C THR A 856 4.01 -7.87 4.80
N THR A 857 3.68 -8.60 3.74
CA THR A 857 3.56 -10.06 3.72
C THR A 857 2.44 -10.62 4.60
N ASP A 858 1.36 -9.87 4.82
CA ASP A 858 0.28 -10.26 5.72
C ASP A 858 -0.49 -11.52 5.26
N ASP A 859 -0.33 -12.62 5.99
CA ASP A 859 -0.92 -13.91 5.60
C ASP A 859 -2.46 -13.88 5.63
N ARG A 860 -3.11 -13.07 6.49
CA ARG A 860 -4.58 -12.93 6.52
C ARG A 860 -5.10 -12.25 5.24
N CYS A 861 -4.50 -11.14 4.80
CA CYS A 861 -4.83 -10.56 3.49
C CYS A 861 -4.59 -11.54 2.34
N GLY A 862 -3.61 -12.44 2.48
CA GLY A 862 -3.41 -13.56 1.56
C GLY A 862 -4.61 -14.52 1.48
N ASP A 863 -5.22 -14.86 2.60
CA ASP A 863 -6.46 -15.65 2.63
C ASP A 863 -7.61 -14.87 1.98
N LEU A 864 -7.82 -13.62 2.39
CA LEU A 864 -8.90 -12.75 1.90
C LEU A 864 -8.90 -12.58 0.37
N MET A 865 -7.72 -12.39 -0.23
CA MET A 865 -7.61 -12.34 -1.70
C MET A 865 -7.90 -13.68 -2.37
N THR A 866 -7.62 -14.79 -1.69
CA THR A 866 -7.91 -16.15 -2.19
C THR A 866 -9.41 -16.45 -2.12
N GLU A 867 -10.09 -15.97 -1.07
CA GLU A 867 -11.54 -16.16 -0.87
C GLU A 867 -12.38 -15.56 -2.03
N VAL A 868 -11.90 -14.50 -2.68
CA VAL A 868 -12.65 -13.77 -3.72
C VAL A 868 -12.31 -14.15 -5.16
N LYS A 869 -11.36 -15.07 -5.37
CA LYS A 869 -10.87 -15.44 -6.72
C LYS A 869 -11.95 -16.03 -7.64
N ASP A 870 -12.93 -16.72 -7.05
CA ASP A 870 -14.04 -17.37 -7.75
C ASP A 870 -15.38 -16.64 -7.50
N ALA A 871 -15.34 -15.37 -7.06
CA ALA A 871 -16.54 -14.59 -6.76
C ALA A 871 -17.49 -14.42 -7.96
N ASP A 872 -17.01 -14.61 -9.18
CA ASP A 872 -17.82 -14.54 -10.40
C ASP A 872 -18.83 -15.69 -10.51
N GLN A 873 -18.58 -16.82 -9.84
CA GLN A 873 -19.52 -17.94 -9.78
C GLN A 873 -20.84 -17.52 -9.11
N LYS A 874 -20.83 -16.48 -8.26
CA LYS A 874 -22.05 -15.98 -7.62
C LYS A 874 -23.05 -15.40 -8.61
N LEU A 875 -22.63 -15.04 -9.82
CA LEU A 875 -23.53 -14.54 -10.86
C LEU A 875 -24.54 -15.58 -11.36
N TYR A 876 -24.33 -16.88 -11.09
CA TYR A 876 -25.35 -17.91 -11.35
C TYR A 876 -26.58 -17.75 -10.47
N THR A 877 -26.41 -17.25 -9.25
CA THR A 877 -27.47 -17.18 -8.23
C THR A 877 -27.89 -15.76 -7.90
N LEU A 878 -26.99 -14.79 -8.06
CA LEU A 878 -27.22 -13.39 -7.75
C LEU A 878 -26.82 -12.51 -8.93
N ASP A 879 -27.81 -12.11 -9.72
CA ASP A 879 -27.63 -11.17 -10.83
C ASP A 879 -27.53 -9.73 -10.27
N PRO A 880 -26.42 -9.00 -10.50
CA PRO A 880 -26.22 -7.66 -9.98
C PRO A 880 -27.20 -6.64 -10.58
N MET A 881 -27.79 -6.97 -11.73
CA MET A 881 -28.73 -6.11 -12.46
C MET A 881 -30.17 -6.63 -12.40
N ARG A 882 -30.50 -7.54 -11.46
CA ARG A 882 -31.85 -8.12 -11.30
C ARG A 882 -32.97 -7.10 -11.17
N LEU A 883 -32.70 -5.95 -10.54
CA LEU A 883 -33.69 -4.88 -10.35
C LEU A 883 -33.65 -3.85 -11.49
N ALA A 884 -32.46 -3.42 -11.91
CA ALA A 884 -32.29 -2.34 -12.89
C ALA A 884 -32.43 -2.78 -14.36
N GLN A 885 -32.07 -4.04 -14.67
CA GLN A 885 -32.29 -4.67 -15.98
C GLN A 885 -32.81 -6.10 -15.79
N PRO A 886 -34.05 -6.27 -15.31
CA PRO A 886 -34.60 -7.59 -15.04
C PRO A 886 -34.60 -8.46 -16.30
N ARG A 887 -34.36 -9.77 -16.15
CA ARG A 887 -34.31 -10.73 -17.28
C ARG A 887 -35.60 -10.77 -18.10
N SER A 888 -36.74 -10.42 -17.50
CA SER A 888 -38.03 -10.32 -18.21
C SER A 888 -38.06 -9.22 -19.27
N GLN A 889 -37.23 -8.18 -19.13
CA GLN A 889 -37.11 -7.07 -20.10
C GLN A 889 -35.83 -7.15 -20.94
N TYR A 890 -34.78 -7.77 -20.40
CA TYR A 890 -33.48 -7.96 -21.04
C TYR A 890 -33.12 -9.46 -21.05
N PRO A 891 -33.77 -10.25 -21.91
CA PRO A 891 -33.57 -11.70 -21.96
C PRO A 891 -32.15 -12.05 -22.41
N CYS A 892 -31.64 -13.16 -21.89
CA CYS A 892 -30.30 -13.67 -22.16
C CYS A 892 -30.29 -15.18 -21.92
N THR A 893 -29.86 -15.96 -22.91
CA THR A 893 -29.70 -17.43 -22.83
C THR A 893 -28.44 -17.84 -22.10
N ALA A 894 -27.43 -16.96 -22.01
CA ALA A 894 -26.28 -17.20 -21.14
C ALA A 894 -26.71 -17.43 -19.68
N PRO A 895 -26.00 -18.31 -18.94
CA PRO A 895 -26.43 -18.73 -17.61
C PRO A 895 -26.33 -17.60 -16.59
N ALA A 896 -25.41 -16.64 -16.77
CA ALA A 896 -25.26 -15.46 -15.94
C ALA A 896 -25.25 -14.18 -16.79
N ARG A 897 -25.28 -13.02 -16.12
CA ARG A 897 -25.09 -11.71 -16.74
C ARG A 897 -24.14 -10.84 -15.91
N LEU A 898 -23.36 -10.00 -16.56
CA LEU A 898 -22.47 -9.03 -15.92
C LEU A 898 -22.34 -7.75 -16.74
N ARG A 899 -21.88 -6.67 -16.12
CA ARG A 899 -21.44 -5.45 -16.82
C ARG A 899 -19.93 -5.53 -17.07
N ILE A 900 -19.45 -5.17 -18.28
CA ILE A 900 -18.00 -5.17 -18.60
C ILE A 900 -17.18 -4.42 -17.53
N GLY A 901 -17.73 -3.32 -17.03
CA GLY A 901 -17.40 -2.81 -15.71
C GLY A 901 -18.66 -2.31 -15.01
N PRO A 902 -18.70 -2.28 -13.66
CA PRO A 902 -17.62 -2.59 -12.74
C PRO A 902 -17.36 -4.11 -12.54
N ASP A 903 -18.25 -4.99 -13.00
CA ASP A 903 -18.21 -6.42 -12.62
C ASP A 903 -17.01 -7.17 -13.23
N TRP A 904 -16.89 -7.24 -14.56
CA TRP A 904 -15.80 -8.02 -15.17
C TRP A 904 -14.42 -7.45 -14.83
N LEU A 905 -14.26 -6.13 -14.73
CA LEU A 905 -13.00 -5.53 -14.28
C LEU A 905 -12.64 -5.91 -12.84
N ALA A 906 -13.62 -5.98 -11.93
CA ALA A 906 -13.40 -6.47 -10.56
C ALA A 906 -12.97 -7.94 -10.54
N TYR A 907 -13.69 -8.80 -11.27
CA TYR A 907 -13.33 -10.22 -11.35
C TYR A 907 -11.98 -10.46 -12.03
N ALA A 908 -11.68 -9.73 -13.11
CA ALA A 908 -10.39 -9.78 -13.78
C ALA A 908 -9.27 -9.34 -12.84
N GLY A 909 -9.50 -8.37 -11.96
CA GLY A 909 -8.59 -8.01 -10.87
C GLY A 909 -8.34 -9.15 -9.88
N ASN A 910 -9.40 -9.87 -9.46
CA ASN A 910 -9.27 -11.04 -8.60
C ASN A 910 -8.49 -12.17 -9.28
N TRP A 911 -8.80 -12.46 -10.55
CA TRP A 911 -8.12 -13.48 -11.35
C TRP A 911 -6.65 -13.13 -11.59
N MET A 912 -6.34 -11.87 -11.90
CA MET A 912 -4.96 -11.40 -12.07
C MET A 912 -4.18 -11.56 -10.77
N THR A 913 -4.81 -11.26 -9.64
CA THR A 913 -4.18 -11.39 -8.32
C THR A 913 -3.89 -12.84 -7.97
N GLU A 914 -4.82 -13.76 -8.23
CA GLU A 914 -4.56 -15.18 -8.02
C GLU A 914 -3.51 -15.72 -8.99
N TRP A 915 -3.56 -15.33 -10.27
CA TRP A 915 -2.57 -15.72 -11.27
C TRP A 915 -1.18 -15.24 -10.90
N GLU A 916 -1.01 -13.97 -10.51
CA GLU A 916 0.30 -13.43 -10.15
C GLU A 916 0.84 -14.08 -8.87
N ARG A 917 -0.01 -14.39 -7.88
CA ARG A 917 0.44 -15.01 -6.61
C ARG A 917 0.82 -16.48 -6.75
N THR A 918 0.07 -17.23 -7.56
CA THR A 918 0.15 -18.70 -7.57
C THR A 918 0.72 -19.29 -8.86
N GLY A 919 0.80 -18.50 -9.93
CA GLY A 919 1.10 -19.00 -11.27
C GLY A 919 -0.05 -19.79 -11.91
N ASN A 920 -1.25 -19.82 -11.31
CA ASN A 920 -2.39 -20.57 -11.83
C ASN A 920 -2.93 -19.95 -13.13
N THR A 921 -2.64 -20.62 -14.24
CA THR A 921 -2.96 -20.15 -15.58
C THR A 921 -4.44 -20.27 -15.95
N VAL A 922 -5.26 -20.97 -15.17
CA VAL A 922 -6.73 -21.00 -15.37
C VAL A 922 -7.30 -19.58 -15.33
N TYR A 923 -6.85 -18.77 -14.37
CA TYR A 923 -7.28 -17.39 -14.21
C TYR A 923 -6.73 -16.47 -15.31
N ARG A 924 -5.49 -16.70 -15.78
CA ARG A 924 -4.95 -16.05 -16.98
C ARG A 924 -5.82 -16.32 -18.20
N ASP A 925 -6.16 -17.58 -18.43
CA ASP A 925 -6.92 -18.00 -19.61
C ASP A 925 -8.34 -17.43 -19.57
N LYS A 926 -8.93 -17.32 -18.38
CA LYS A 926 -10.23 -16.66 -18.16
C LYS A 926 -10.21 -15.16 -18.46
N ILE A 927 -9.15 -14.44 -18.05
CA ILE A 927 -8.91 -13.04 -18.43
C ILE A 927 -8.85 -12.91 -19.96
N ILE A 928 -8.03 -13.73 -20.62
CA ILE A 928 -7.85 -13.72 -22.07
C ILE A 928 -9.16 -14.04 -22.80
N ALA A 929 -9.95 -15.00 -22.29
CA ALA A 929 -11.27 -15.33 -22.83
C ALA A 929 -12.22 -14.13 -22.77
N GLY A 930 -12.25 -13.42 -21.64
CA GLY A 930 -13.03 -12.18 -21.48
C GLY A 930 -12.58 -11.08 -22.44
N MET A 931 -11.27 -10.82 -22.54
CA MET A 931 -10.72 -9.82 -23.46
C MET A 931 -11.07 -10.12 -24.92
N LYS A 932 -10.88 -11.38 -25.36
CA LYS A 932 -11.24 -11.82 -26.71
C LYS A 932 -12.73 -11.69 -26.98
N SER A 933 -13.56 -12.08 -26.01
CA SER A 933 -15.01 -11.97 -26.10
C SER A 933 -15.45 -10.51 -26.29
N ILE A 934 -14.93 -9.61 -25.46
CA ILE A 934 -15.25 -8.17 -25.52
C ILE A 934 -14.79 -7.55 -26.84
N VAL A 935 -13.59 -7.88 -27.32
CA VAL A 935 -13.07 -7.39 -28.62
C VAL A 935 -13.97 -7.85 -29.78
N ALA A 936 -14.52 -9.07 -29.69
CA ALA A 936 -15.40 -9.64 -30.71
C ALA A 936 -16.84 -9.09 -30.68
N LEU A 937 -17.23 -8.33 -29.64
CA LEU A 937 -18.57 -7.75 -29.57
C LEU A 937 -18.78 -6.68 -30.66
N PRO A 938 -20.02 -6.49 -31.16
CA PRO A 938 -20.31 -5.59 -32.28
C PRO A 938 -19.79 -4.15 -32.11
N ASN A 939 -19.88 -3.60 -30.90
CA ASN A 939 -19.39 -2.26 -30.55
C ASN A 939 -18.28 -2.32 -29.50
N ARG A 940 -17.56 -3.46 -29.42
CA ARG A 940 -16.53 -3.74 -28.41
C ARG A 940 -17.04 -3.45 -27.00
N ILE A 941 -16.33 -2.62 -26.23
CA ILE A 941 -16.66 -2.24 -24.85
C ILE A 941 -17.98 -1.42 -24.76
N PHE A 942 -18.39 -0.74 -25.82
CA PHE A 942 -19.64 0.04 -25.83
C PHE A 942 -20.88 -0.81 -26.12
N THR A 943 -20.74 -2.12 -26.38
CA THR A 943 -21.87 -2.99 -26.70
C THR A 943 -22.90 -3.00 -25.58
N GLY A 944 -24.15 -2.67 -25.91
CA GLY A 944 -25.30 -2.71 -25.01
C GLY A 944 -26.10 -4.01 -25.13
N PRO A 945 -27.03 -4.28 -24.19
CA PRO A 945 -27.40 -3.48 -23.00
C PRO A 945 -26.30 -3.48 -21.92
N LEU A 946 -26.52 -2.80 -20.79
CA LEU A 946 -25.50 -2.68 -19.72
C LEU A 946 -25.01 -4.04 -19.22
N ALA A 947 -25.93 -4.97 -18.95
CA ALA A 947 -25.60 -6.34 -18.57
C ALA A 947 -25.59 -7.25 -19.79
N LEU A 948 -24.44 -7.87 -20.06
CA LEU A 948 -24.21 -8.81 -21.15
C LEU A 948 -24.23 -10.25 -20.65
N GLY A 949 -24.46 -11.20 -21.56
CA GLY A 949 -24.43 -12.62 -21.24
C GLY A 949 -23.03 -13.07 -20.83
N TYR A 950 -22.94 -13.90 -19.80
CA TYR A 950 -21.68 -14.39 -19.26
C TYR A 950 -21.80 -15.84 -18.81
N ASP A 951 -20.73 -16.59 -19.00
CA ASP A 951 -20.56 -17.93 -18.46
C ASP A 951 -19.38 -17.96 -17.47
N PRO A 952 -19.66 -17.98 -16.14
CA PRO A 952 -18.63 -18.08 -15.11
C PRO A 952 -17.71 -19.29 -15.24
N ALA A 953 -18.12 -20.39 -15.90
CA ALA A 953 -17.26 -21.56 -16.06
C ALA A 953 -16.15 -21.33 -17.11
N THR A 954 -16.43 -20.53 -18.13
CA THR A 954 -15.52 -20.33 -19.28
C THR A 954 -14.91 -18.94 -19.36
N GLY A 955 -15.49 -17.95 -18.68
CA GLY A 955 -15.09 -16.54 -18.79
C GLY A 955 -15.57 -15.87 -20.08
N ILE A 956 -16.41 -16.53 -20.88
CA ILE A 956 -16.88 -16.03 -22.17
C ILE A 956 -17.99 -15.02 -21.96
N ILE A 957 -17.90 -13.88 -22.66
CA ILE A 957 -18.92 -12.84 -22.71
C ILE A 957 -19.64 -12.92 -24.05
N THR A 958 -20.97 -12.86 -24.03
CA THR A 958 -21.83 -12.93 -25.21
C THR A 958 -22.83 -11.79 -25.21
N SER A 959 -23.35 -11.45 -26.39
CA SER A 959 -24.51 -10.57 -26.52
C SER A 959 -25.53 -11.21 -27.45
N GLU A 960 -26.77 -11.24 -27.01
CA GLU A 960 -27.93 -11.70 -27.78
C GLU A 960 -28.84 -10.52 -28.18
N CYS A 961 -28.39 -9.30 -27.88
CA CYS A 961 -29.15 -8.08 -28.10
C CYS A 961 -28.87 -7.50 -29.50
N ASP A 962 -29.63 -6.47 -29.87
CA ASP A 962 -29.43 -5.75 -31.13
C ASP A 962 -27.95 -5.34 -31.27
N PRO A 963 -27.23 -5.77 -32.33
CA PRO A 963 -25.82 -5.46 -32.51
C PRO A 963 -25.55 -3.95 -32.70
N LYS A 964 -26.57 -3.13 -32.93
CA LYS A 964 -26.46 -1.67 -32.98
C LYS A 964 -26.62 -0.99 -31.63
N LEU A 965 -27.03 -1.73 -30.59
CA LEU A 965 -27.24 -1.16 -29.27
C LEU A 965 -25.89 -0.83 -28.64
N GLU A 966 -25.72 0.43 -28.28
CA GLU A 966 -24.57 0.93 -27.53
C GLU A 966 -24.99 1.41 -26.13
N SER A 967 -24.07 1.33 -25.18
CA SER A 967 -24.29 1.81 -23.81
C SER A 967 -22.97 2.27 -23.17
N THR A 968 -23.10 3.10 -22.14
CA THR A 968 -22.02 3.52 -21.24
C THR A 968 -22.46 3.43 -19.79
N ASN A 969 -21.49 3.29 -18.88
CA ASN A 969 -21.65 3.30 -17.43
C ASN A 969 -20.48 4.06 -16.80
N HIS A 970 -20.75 5.05 -15.96
CA HIS A 970 -19.68 5.80 -15.28
C HIS A 970 -18.93 4.98 -14.26
N LEU A 971 -19.58 4.01 -13.61
CA LEU A 971 -18.94 3.12 -12.65
C LEU A 971 -17.92 2.15 -13.28
N MET A 972 -17.88 2.07 -14.61
CA MET A 972 -17.15 1.03 -15.34
C MET A 972 -15.68 0.94 -14.93
N THR A 973 -14.95 2.06 -14.87
CA THR A 973 -13.50 2.07 -14.64
C THR A 973 -13.08 2.72 -13.33
N ILE A 974 -14.02 3.31 -12.60
CA ILE A 974 -13.76 4.15 -11.42
C ILE A 974 -13.77 3.40 -10.09
N MET A 975 -14.11 2.11 -10.13
CA MET A 975 -14.06 1.19 -8.98
C MET A 975 -12.73 0.43 -8.98
N GLY A 976 -11.58 1.09 -9.14
CA GLY A 976 -10.26 0.45 -9.20
C GLY A 976 -9.92 -0.29 -10.51
N GLY A 977 -10.91 -0.46 -11.39
CA GLY A 977 -10.74 -1.19 -12.65
C GLY A 977 -9.75 -0.52 -13.62
N PHE A 978 -9.63 0.81 -13.60
CA PHE A 978 -8.64 1.54 -14.42
C PHE A 978 -7.20 1.20 -13.98
N GLU A 979 -6.95 1.22 -12.68
CA GLU A 979 -5.66 0.97 -12.05
C GLU A 979 -5.22 -0.48 -12.31
N VAL A 980 -6.12 -1.43 -12.05
CA VAL A 980 -5.90 -2.86 -12.33
C VAL A 980 -5.64 -3.11 -13.82
N MET A 981 -6.36 -2.44 -14.73
CA MET A 981 -6.16 -2.61 -16.17
C MET A 981 -4.79 -2.11 -16.63
N ASN A 982 -4.29 -1.00 -16.09
CA ASN A 982 -2.93 -0.49 -16.38
C ASN A 982 -1.83 -1.46 -15.96
N GLU A 983 -2.05 -2.25 -14.90
CA GLU A 983 -1.16 -3.35 -14.56
C GLU A 983 -1.30 -4.55 -15.50
N MET A 984 -2.55 -4.96 -15.74
CA MET A 984 -2.88 -6.19 -16.48
C MET A 984 -2.40 -6.14 -17.94
N ILE A 985 -2.53 -4.99 -18.60
CA ILE A 985 -2.07 -4.78 -19.99
C ILE A 985 -0.56 -5.03 -20.13
N ARG A 986 0.23 -4.84 -19.07
CA ARG A 986 1.68 -5.15 -19.08
C ARG A 986 1.97 -6.64 -18.88
N MET A 987 1.00 -7.40 -18.40
CA MET A 987 1.11 -8.83 -18.13
C MET A 987 0.54 -9.70 -19.24
N VAL A 988 -0.43 -9.19 -20.01
CA VAL A 988 -1.11 -9.92 -21.09
C VAL A 988 -0.71 -9.34 -22.44
N ASP A 989 -0.15 -10.18 -23.32
CA ASP A 989 0.20 -9.81 -24.69
C ASP A 989 -1.00 -10.05 -25.63
N TYR A 990 -1.86 -9.02 -25.77
CA TYR A 990 -3.00 -9.06 -26.68
C TYR A 990 -3.26 -7.66 -27.31
N PRO A 991 -2.61 -7.33 -28.44
CA PRO A 991 -2.66 -5.99 -29.04
C PRO A 991 -4.07 -5.48 -29.37
N GLU A 992 -4.98 -6.35 -29.82
CA GLU A 992 -6.35 -5.98 -30.17
C GLU A 992 -7.15 -5.49 -28.95
N TRP A 993 -6.82 -5.98 -27.75
CA TRP A 993 -7.36 -5.42 -26.52
C TRP A 993 -6.81 -4.03 -26.22
N ASN A 994 -5.51 -3.79 -26.44
CA ASN A 994 -4.91 -2.47 -26.25
C ASN A 994 -5.57 -1.42 -27.15
N GLU A 995 -5.87 -1.78 -28.40
CA GLU A 995 -6.65 -0.94 -29.31
C GLU A 995 -8.06 -0.70 -28.79
N ALA A 996 -8.77 -1.74 -28.31
CA ALA A 996 -10.13 -1.61 -27.79
C ALA A 996 -10.19 -0.74 -26.51
N TRP A 997 -9.20 -0.87 -25.63
CA TRP A 997 -9.09 -0.07 -24.40
C TRP A 997 -8.73 1.39 -24.71
N LEU A 998 -7.80 1.63 -25.64
CA LEU A 998 -7.47 2.99 -26.10
C LEU A 998 -8.68 3.65 -26.77
N ASP A 999 -9.43 2.90 -27.56
CA ASP A 999 -10.65 3.34 -28.23
C ASP A 999 -11.76 3.71 -27.21
N LEU A 1000 -11.94 2.89 -26.16
CA LEU A 1000 -12.77 3.25 -25.01
C LEU A 1000 -12.30 4.56 -24.38
N ALA A 1001 -11.02 4.63 -24.00
CA ALA A 1001 -10.46 5.79 -23.30
C ALA A 1001 -10.63 7.09 -24.09
N ALA A 1002 -10.42 7.04 -25.42
CA ALA A 1002 -10.54 8.20 -26.30
C ALA A 1002 -11.99 8.65 -26.55
N ARG A 1003 -12.96 7.71 -26.60
CA ARG A 1003 -14.35 8.01 -26.97
C ARG A 1003 -15.35 8.02 -25.80
N TYR A 1004 -14.95 7.56 -24.61
CA TYR A 1004 -15.86 7.36 -23.48
C TYR A 1004 -16.65 8.63 -23.14
N LYS A 1005 -15.95 9.78 -23.01
CA LYS A 1005 -16.56 11.07 -22.67
C LYS A 1005 -17.68 11.45 -23.65
N GLN A 1006 -17.37 11.43 -24.96
CA GLN A 1006 -18.34 11.70 -26.02
C GLN A 1006 -19.53 10.73 -25.97
N LYS A 1007 -19.26 9.42 -25.89
CA LYS A 1007 -20.30 8.37 -25.86
C LYS A 1007 -21.18 8.46 -24.61
N ALA A 1008 -20.63 8.82 -23.45
CA ALA A 1008 -21.39 9.00 -22.22
C ALA A 1008 -22.43 10.12 -22.35
N TRP A 1009 -22.10 11.21 -23.03
CA TRP A 1009 -23.04 12.29 -23.31
C TRP A 1009 -24.06 11.93 -24.37
N GLU A 1010 -23.62 11.35 -25.49
CA GLU A 1010 -24.50 11.01 -26.59
C GLU A 1010 -25.59 10.02 -26.13
N LEU A 1011 -25.17 8.93 -25.48
CA LEU A 1011 -26.03 7.78 -25.15
C LEU A 1011 -26.80 7.93 -23.83
N ARG A 1012 -26.21 8.56 -22.82
CA ARG A 1012 -26.77 8.61 -21.45
C ARG A 1012 -26.94 10.02 -20.89
N LYS A 1013 -26.53 11.07 -21.62
CA LYS A 1013 -26.49 12.46 -21.13
C LYS A 1013 -25.68 12.60 -19.84
N ASN A 1014 -24.75 11.67 -19.58
CA ASN A 1014 -24.04 11.59 -18.32
C ASN A 1014 -22.74 12.38 -18.37
N ARG A 1015 -22.64 13.44 -17.57
CA ARG A 1015 -21.48 14.35 -17.50
C ARG A 1015 -20.50 14.04 -16.37
N PHE A 1016 -20.57 12.84 -15.78
CA PHE A 1016 -19.63 12.42 -14.75
C PHE A 1016 -18.18 12.43 -15.27
N ARG A 1017 -17.29 13.08 -14.53
CA ARG A 1017 -15.88 13.25 -14.91
C ARG A 1017 -15.11 11.94 -14.76
N ILE A 1018 -14.34 11.55 -15.77
CA ILE A 1018 -13.35 10.47 -15.70
C ILE A 1018 -12.07 10.92 -16.42
N SER A 1019 -11.32 11.83 -15.79
CA SER A 1019 -10.20 12.52 -16.45
C SER A 1019 -9.04 11.57 -16.77
N ARG A 1020 -8.79 10.55 -15.94
CA ARG A 1020 -7.72 9.57 -16.20
C ARG A 1020 -7.88 8.74 -17.47
N LEU A 1021 -9.12 8.48 -17.94
CA LEU A 1021 -9.34 7.82 -19.24
C LEU A 1021 -8.90 8.73 -20.38
N LEU A 1022 -9.30 10.01 -20.35
CA LEU A 1022 -8.87 10.97 -21.35
C LEU A 1022 -7.36 11.22 -21.29
N GLY A 1023 -6.78 11.23 -20.07
CA GLY A 1023 -5.34 11.31 -19.85
C GLY A 1023 -4.59 10.10 -20.40
N TYR A 1024 -5.11 8.88 -20.23
CA TYR A 1024 -4.58 7.66 -20.85
C TYR A 1024 -4.57 7.78 -22.38
N ALA A 1025 -5.69 8.20 -22.97
CA ALA A 1025 -5.78 8.39 -24.42
C ALA A 1025 -4.80 9.47 -24.92
N ALA A 1026 -4.69 10.59 -24.20
CA ALA A 1026 -3.77 11.67 -24.52
C ALA A 1026 -2.31 11.21 -24.48
N TYR A 1027 -1.93 10.41 -23.49
CA TYR A 1027 -0.58 9.84 -23.35
C TYR A 1027 -0.23 8.92 -24.53
N HIS A 1028 -1.10 7.94 -24.81
CA HIS A 1028 -0.85 6.94 -25.85
C HIS A 1028 -0.94 7.51 -27.28
N THR A 1029 -1.73 8.57 -27.50
CA THR A 1029 -1.85 9.22 -28.82
C THR A 1029 -0.97 10.47 -28.96
N ARG A 1030 -0.22 10.86 -27.92
CA ARG A 1030 0.56 12.11 -27.84
C ARG A 1030 -0.28 13.35 -28.18
N ASN A 1031 -1.55 13.36 -27.78
CA ASN A 1031 -2.50 14.42 -28.13
C ASN A 1031 -2.55 15.52 -27.06
N ALA A 1032 -1.85 16.63 -27.32
CA ALA A 1032 -1.76 17.76 -26.40
C ALA A 1032 -3.12 18.42 -26.07
N LYS A 1033 -4.06 18.44 -27.02
CA LYS A 1033 -5.40 19.00 -26.78
C LYS A 1033 -6.21 18.14 -25.82
N MET A 1034 -6.16 16.82 -25.99
CA MET A 1034 -6.80 15.89 -25.04
C MET A 1034 -6.16 15.98 -23.65
N ALA A 1035 -4.85 16.19 -23.55
CA ALA A 1035 -4.17 16.39 -22.27
C ALA A 1035 -4.66 17.67 -21.58
N GLU A 1036 -4.73 18.79 -22.31
CA GLU A 1036 -5.25 20.07 -21.80
C GLU A 1036 -6.72 19.95 -21.36
N GLU A 1037 -7.54 19.23 -22.12
CA GLU A 1037 -8.93 18.94 -21.80
C GLU A 1037 -9.05 18.09 -20.52
N ALA A 1038 -8.24 17.05 -20.37
CA ALA A 1038 -8.23 16.20 -19.17
C ALA A 1038 -7.89 17.01 -17.90
N TRP A 1039 -6.89 17.91 -17.96
CA TRP A 1039 -6.54 18.81 -16.86
C TRP A 1039 -7.63 19.84 -16.58
N THR A 1040 -8.25 20.39 -17.61
CA THR A 1040 -9.39 21.31 -17.47
C THR A 1040 -10.55 20.61 -16.76
N ASP A 1041 -10.87 19.38 -17.17
CA ASP A 1041 -11.92 18.57 -16.58
C ASP A 1041 -11.66 18.33 -15.08
N LEU A 1042 -10.42 18.02 -14.69
CA LEU A 1042 -10.04 17.74 -13.30
C LEU A 1042 -10.38 18.89 -12.34
N PHE A 1043 -10.29 20.13 -12.80
CA PHE A 1043 -10.63 21.33 -12.01
C PHE A 1043 -12.08 21.81 -12.21
N SER A 1044 -12.92 21.03 -12.90
CA SER A 1044 -14.35 21.26 -13.09
C SER A 1044 -15.21 20.26 -12.31
N ARG A 1045 -16.43 20.66 -11.88
CA ARG A 1045 -17.40 19.78 -11.19
C ARG A 1045 -18.17 18.90 -12.18
N LEU A 1046 -18.68 19.56 -13.20
CA LEU A 1046 -19.25 19.01 -14.42
C LEU A 1046 -18.50 19.70 -15.55
N GLU A 1047 -18.46 19.09 -16.72
CA GLU A 1047 -17.80 19.67 -17.91
C GLU A 1047 -18.00 21.20 -18.00
N HIS A 1048 -16.88 21.94 -17.93
CA HIS A 1048 -16.82 23.41 -18.00
C HIS A 1048 -17.59 24.20 -16.91
N THR A 1049 -18.00 23.55 -15.83
CA THR A 1049 -18.55 24.18 -14.63
C THR A 1049 -17.47 24.21 -13.54
N PRO A 1050 -17.08 25.38 -13.00
CA PRO A 1050 -16.06 25.45 -11.96
C PRO A 1050 -16.36 24.51 -10.78
N ALA A 1051 -15.35 23.75 -10.33
CA ALA A 1051 -15.47 23.00 -9.09
C ALA A 1051 -15.66 23.96 -7.90
N PRO A 1052 -16.52 23.64 -6.93
CA PRO A 1052 -16.57 24.37 -5.68
C PRO A 1052 -15.15 24.45 -5.09
N PRO A 1053 -14.74 25.61 -4.56
CA PRO A 1053 -13.44 25.70 -3.91
C PRO A 1053 -13.44 24.76 -2.71
N PHE A 1054 -12.37 23.96 -2.57
CA PHE A 1054 -12.13 23.22 -1.34
C PHE A 1054 -11.67 24.22 -0.30
N ARG A 1055 -12.63 24.62 0.53
CA ARG A 1055 -12.43 25.53 1.63
C ARG A 1055 -12.78 24.79 2.90
N ILE A 1056 -11.85 24.83 3.84
CA ILE A 1056 -12.07 24.35 5.19
C ILE A 1056 -12.45 25.57 6.03
N GLU A 1057 -13.57 25.47 6.72
CA GLU A 1057 -14.04 26.48 7.66
C GLU A 1057 -14.23 25.83 9.03
N THR A 1058 -13.85 26.54 10.10
CA THR A 1058 -14.09 26.07 11.46
C THR A 1058 -15.43 26.62 11.93
N VAL A 1059 -16.36 25.73 12.26
CA VAL A 1059 -17.65 26.05 12.88
C VAL A 1059 -17.51 25.90 14.40
N LEU A 1060 -18.12 26.81 15.16
CA LEU A 1060 -18.01 26.86 16.62
C LEU A 1060 -19.39 26.66 17.28
N PRO A 1061 -19.43 26.25 18.56
CA PRO A 1061 -20.67 26.25 19.33
C PRO A 1061 -21.36 27.63 19.34
N PRO A 1062 -22.69 27.69 19.31
CA PRO A 1062 -23.64 26.58 19.48
C PRO A 1062 -24.09 25.86 18.20
N GLU A 1063 -23.63 26.26 17.00
CA GLU A 1063 -24.05 25.63 15.73
C GLU A 1063 -23.61 24.16 15.64
N VAL A 1064 -22.51 23.82 16.33
CA VAL A 1064 -21.96 22.47 16.48
C VAL A 1064 -21.69 22.16 17.96
N PRO A 1065 -21.70 20.89 18.39
CA PRO A 1065 -21.47 20.52 19.80
C PRO A 1065 -20.04 20.82 20.29
N ALA A 1066 -19.05 20.85 19.38
CA ALA A 1066 -17.66 21.20 19.64
C ALA A 1066 -17.06 21.83 18.37
N PRO A 1067 -15.96 22.62 18.47
CA PRO A 1067 -15.28 23.16 17.31
C PRO A 1067 -15.01 22.09 16.24
N LEU A 1068 -15.42 22.37 15.00
CA LEU A 1068 -15.38 21.42 13.90
C LEU A 1068 -14.83 22.10 12.64
N ASP A 1069 -13.76 21.54 12.07
CA ASP A 1069 -13.34 21.87 10.71
C ASP A 1069 -14.24 21.14 9.70
N GLU A 1070 -14.93 21.86 8.83
CA GLU A 1070 -15.79 21.30 7.78
C GLU A 1070 -15.43 21.80 6.38
N CYS A 1071 -15.80 20.99 5.37
CA CYS A 1071 -15.84 21.40 3.98
C CYS A 1071 -17.22 21.03 3.43
N THR A 1072 -18.12 22.00 3.30
CA THR A 1072 -19.54 21.78 2.96
C THR A 1072 -19.79 21.11 1.60
N SER A 1073 -18.78 21.10 0.73
CA SER A 1073 -18.83 20.47 -0.59
C SER A 1073 -18.21 19.07 -0.65
N ILE A 1074 -17.68 18.55 0.47
CA ILE A 1074 -16.93 17.31 0.49
C ILE A 1074 -17.80 16.07 0.25
N SER A 1075 -17.22 15.12 -0.48
CA SER A 1075 -17.66 13.72 -0.52
C SER A 1075 -16.42 12.83 -0.70
N THR A 1076 -16.51 11.59 -0.25
CA THR A 1076 -15.43 10.60 -0.38
C THR A 1076 -15.20 10.22 -1.83
N ASN A 1077 -16.29 10.14 -2.60
CA ASN A 1077 -16.26 10.01 -4.04
C ASN A 1077 -15.39 11.06 -4.75
N ASP A 1078 -15.56 12.34 -4.42
CA ASP A 1078 -14.76 13.40 -5.04
C ASP A 1078 -13.29 13.33 -4.59
N ALA A 1079 -13.03 13.13 -3.28
CA ALA A 1079 -11.66 13.04 -2.76
C ALA A 1079 -10.89 11.87 -3.41
N ALA A 1080 -11.48 10.68 -3.43
CA ALA A 1080 -10.85 9.49 -3.98
C ALA A 1080 -10.59 9.62 -5.50
N LEU A 1081 -11.63 9.96 -6.28
CA LEU A 1081 -11.48 10.06 -7.74
C LEU A 1081 -10.61 11.21 -8.18
N TRP A 1082 -10.76 12.40 -7.57
CA TRP A 1082 -9.92 13.54 -7.88
C TRP A 1082 -8.45 13.21 -7.64
N SER A 1083 -8.14 12.58 -6.50
CA SER A 1083 -6.78 12.19 -6.19
C SER A 1083 -6.23 11.14 -7.16
N LEU A 1084 -6.99 10.08 -7.47
CA LEU A 1084 -6.54 9.05 -8.40
C LEU A 1084 -6.34 9.60 -9.82
N ASP A 1085 -7.25 10.46 -10.29
CA ASP A 1085 -7.10 11.18 -11.57
C ASP A 1085 -5.82 12.02 -11.57
N ALA A 1086 -5.63 12.86 -10.54
CA ALA A 1086 -4.49 13.76 -10.42
C ALA A 1086 -3.15 13.00 -10.38
N ILE A 1087 -3.07 11.94 -9.56
CA ILE A 1087 -1.87 11.10 -9.41
C ILE A 1087 -1.48 10.44 -10.73
N TYR A 1088 -2.46 9.89 -11.46
CA TYR A 1088 -2.19 9.27 -12.75
C TYR A 1088 -1.78 10.30 -13.80
N MET A 1089 -2.52 11.40 -13.92
CA MET A 1089 -2.28 12.43 -14.94
C MET A 1089 -0.96 13.16 -14.75
N GLN A 1090 -0.53 13.40 -13.51
CA GLN A 1090 0.81 13.92 -13.24
C GLN A 1090 1.93 13.00 -13.77
N GLU A 1091 1.72 11.69 -13.77
CA GLU A 1091 2.73 10.74 -14.26
C GLU A 1091 2.81 10.73 -15.78
N VAL A 1092 1.66 10.74 -16.46
CA VAL A 1092 1.61 10.45 -17.91
C VAL A 1092 1.47 11.68 -18.79
N ILE A 1093 0.84 12.75 -18.29
CA ILE A 1093 0.63 14.01 -19.02
C ILE A 1093 0.96 15.23 -18.13
N PRO A 1094 2.16 15.32 -17.54
CA PRO A 1094 2.52 16.44 -16.67
C PRO A 1094 2.43 17.77 -17.41
N VAL A 1095 1.90 18.81 -16.75
CA VAL A 1095 1.86 20.18 -17.28
C VAL A 1095 2.49 21.16 -16.29
N ASP A 1096 3.17 22.17 -16.83
CA ASP A 1096 3.84 23.20 -16.02
C ASP A 1096 2.90 24.37 -15.65
N GLY A 1097 1.84 24.56 -16.46
CA GLY A 1097 0.76 25.52 -16.27
C GLY A 1097 -0.37 25.27 -17.28
N MET A 1098 -1.59 25.71 -16.95
CA MET A 1098 -2.73 25.73 -17.89
C MET A 1098 -2.72 27.07 -18.66
N ARG A 1099 -3.09 27.03 -19.95
CA ARG A 1099 -3.17 28.21 -20.80
C ARG A 1099 -4.38 29.07 -20.50
#